data_AF-A0A532V5U0-F1
#
_entry.id   AF-A0A532V5U0-F1
#
_cell.length_a   1.000
_cell.length_b   1.000
_cell.length_c   1.000
_cell.angle_alpha   90.00
_cell.angle_beta   90.00
_cell.angle_gamma   90.00
#
_symmetry.space_group_name_H-M   'P 1'
#
loop_
_entity.id
_entity.type
_entity.pdbx_description
1 polymer ?
#
loop_
_entity_poly.entity_id
_entity_poly.type
_entity_poly.pdbx_seq_one_letter_code
_entity_poly.pdbx_strand_id
1 'polypeptide(L)'
;MRLLLIFMLLPASVLAQNYSGDLSCLGGMCHSDKYVEYKNSGHPHQLYHNNGYTPPSYTWPFTSVPPLPTVNGLPLEWSDVHYVIGNYYWKARFLDETGAIITGESGDMTQWNLQFDNWSSYHPGETMQYDCAPCHTTGYTEYGIMPNYPNIVGGWYLDGVQCEACHGPCSSHVVNSAILTPGGLECGECHYRDRQNRLIWQDGFLLDRQEAVELYTGGMTEIACEQCHEPHRSTVYDLGGIPSNFDCSSCDGHSPEPGKKMYMDQVMEGVDCIDCHMPYMDISAGSVNQYKADVRSHIYGILPLPIYGYENTYQIGDTTYWQLTYTPSGDIAKITLDYACLGCHIDNGIPLTIEEAAEMAQGFHVEPLVSINLTAANPPVIIPPDGGSFDFSLNGQNNQSYELRIDFWSDITDPNGIVTDHILFTDITLQPGETFYIDSSYALSAAAEEGAHMYRAYVQEHVWQELYDHDVFAVQKQPGSLSIDFAPYNPPILIPPEGGSFDFNLTIANNQTGGLRINYWAEIVDPAGLVDTLISAADTTLQIGSIIQLDGQYSLPTGTLAGEYTCSAFARDQITLELYDQESFYLEKEGNSSVVTTSDGAAIEMFELNVYPNPFNATTVLSYQLHVASMVNLAIYDIYGRKVAELINSQRGAGVHQVTFDSDMLSSGVYVARLTTNQTQQTTKFVLLK
;
A
#
# COMPACT_ATOMS: atom_id res chain seq x y z
N MET A 1 -52.10 -61.36 12.16
CA MET A 1 -51.96 -61.39 10.69
C MET A 1 -52.23 -59.98 10.16
N ARG A 2 -51.21 -59.13 10.09
CA ARG A 2 -51.29 -57.79 9.47
C ARG A 2 -50.67 -57.93 8.08
N LEU A 3 -51.46 -57.73 7.02
CA LEU A 3 -50.97 -57.75 5.64
C LEU A 3 -50.04 -56.55 5.42
N LEU A 4 -48.79 -56.82 5.06
CA LEU A 4 -47.92 -55.85 4.41
C LEU A 4 -48.44 -55.64 2.98
N LEU A 5 -48.88 -54.42 2.66
CA LEU A 5 -49.00 -53.94 1.29
C LEU A 5 -47.59 -53.53 0.83
N ILE A 6 -47.00 -54.36 -0.03
CA ILE A 6 -45.80 -54.01 -0.78
C ILE A 6 -46.23 -53.07 -1.91
N PHE A 7 -45.93 -51.78 -1.78
CA PHE A 7 -45.95 -50.87 -2.92
C PHE A 7 -44.75 -51.22 -3.82
N MET A 8 -45.02 -51.87 -4.96
CA MET A 8 -44.07 -51.90 -6.06
C MET A 8 -43.94 -50.47 -6.59
N LEU A 9 -42.86 -49.79 -6.23
CA LEU A 9 -42.37 -48.63 -6.95
C LEU A 9 -41.93 -49.13 -8.34
N LEU A 10 -42.78 -48.90 -9.35
CA LEU A 10 -42.32 -48.88 -10.73
C LEU A 10 -41.24 -47.80 -10.81
N PRO A 11 -40.08 -48.04 -11.46
CA PRO A 11 -39.15 -46.96 -11.74
C PRO A 11 -39.93 -45.92 -12.54
N ALA A 12 -40.03 -44.70 -11.98
CA ALA A 12 -40.47 -43.57 -12.78
C ALA A 12 -39.59 -43.57 -14.02
N SER A 13 -40.23 -43.72 -15.19
CA SER A 13 -39.55 -43.51 -16.45
C SER A 13 -38.97 -42.11 -16.36
N VAL A 14 -37.64 -41.99 -16.30
CA VAL A 14 -36.97 -40.72 -16.52
C VAL A 14 -37.38 -40.34 -17.94
N LEU A 15 -38.36 -39.46 -18.07
CA LEU A 15 -38.63 -38.81 -19.34
C LEU A 15 -37.30 -38.16 -19.73
N ALA A 16 -36.72 -38.57 -20.85
CA ALA A 16 -35.54 -37.92 -21.40
C ALA A 16 -35.81 -36.41 -21.41
N GLN A 17 -34.97 -35.64 -20.70
CA GLN A 17 -35.02 -34.19 -20.75
C GLN A 17 -34.67 -33.81 -22.18
N ASN A 18 -35.68 -33.43 -22.96
CA ASN A 18 -35.48 -33.07 -24.35
C ASN A 18 -35.21 -31.57 -24.41
N TYR A 19 -33.99 -31.23 -24.83
CA TYR A 19 -33.58 -29.87 -25.16
C TYR A 19 -33.96 -29.57 -26.61
N SER A 20 -34.46 -28.37 -26.88
CA SER A 20 -34.96 -27.95 -28.20
C SER A 20 -34.01 -27.03 -28.95
N GLY A 21 -32.99 -26.51 -28.28
CA GLY A 21 -32.08 -25.51 -28.81
C GLY A 21 -32.67 -24.11 -28.82
N ASP A 22 -31.80 -23.11 -28.73
CA ASP A 22 -32.18 -21.70 -28.64
C ASP A 22 -33.02 -21.20 -29.83
N LEU A 23 -32.81 -21.73 -31.04
CA LEU A 23 -33.57 -21.37 -32.23
C LEU A 23 -35.08 -21.67 -32.08
N SER A 24 -35.43 -22.66 -31.26
CA SER A 24 -36.82 -22.97 -30.95
C SER A 24 -37.48 -21.87 -30.11
N CYS A 25 -36.71 -21.13 -29.31
CA CYS A 25 -37.19 -19.98 -28.52
C CYS A 25 -37.43 -18.74 -29.40
N LEU A 26 -36.77 -18.65 -30.56
CA LEU A 26 -37.08 -17.69 -31.63
C LEU A 26 -38.36 -18.06 -32.39
N GLY A 27 -38.64 -19.36 -32.53
CA GLY A 27 -39.69 -19.93 -33.37
C GLY A 27 -41.07 -19.30 -33.15
N GLY A 28 -41.55 -18.53 -34.15
CA GLY A 28 -42.88 -17.89 -34.13
C GLY A 28 -42.91 -16.45 -33.58
N MET A 29 -41.76 -15.82 -33.32
CA MET A 29 -41.62 -14.50 -32.67
C MET A 29 -42.01 -14.47 -31.18
N CYS A 30 -41.98 -15.61 -30.47
CA CYS A 30 -42.38 -15.65 -29.06
C CYS A 30 -41.43 -14.84 -28.15
N HIS A 31 -40.12 -15.00 -28.33
CA HIS A 31 -39.08 -14.30 -27.56
C HIS A 31 -38.06 -13.59 -28.47
N SER A 32 -38.50 -12.99 -29.57
CA SER A 32 -37.61 -12.39 -30.58
C SER A 32 -36.63 -11.37 -30.01
N ASP A 33 -37.12 -10.51 -29.12
CA ASP A 33 -36.33 -9.39 -28.59
C ASP A 33 -35.22 -9.91 -27.69
N LYS A 34 -35.54 -10.86 -26.80
CA LYS A 34 -34.58 -11.50 -25.90
C LYS A 34 -33.60 -12.41 -26.64
N TYR A 35 -34.04 -13.07 -27.70
CA TYR A 35 -33.16 -13.92 -28.50
C TYR A 35 -32.05 -13.12 -29.19
N VAL A 36 -32.38 -11.94 -29.73
CA VAL A 36 -31.38 -11.06 -30.38
C VAL A 36 -30.37 -10.55 -29.36
N GLU A 37 -30.83 -10.09 -28.20
CA GLU A 37 -29.96 -9.67 -27.09
C GLU A 37 -29.02 -10.82 -26.69
N TYR A 38 -29.58 -12.01 -26.45
CA TYR A 38 -28.82 -13.20 -26.02
C TYR A 38 -27.77 -13.62 -27.04
N LYS A 39 -28.09 -13.63 -28.34
CA LYS A 39 -27.13 -13.99 -29.39
C LYS A 39 -25.95 -13.02 -29.49
N ASN A 40 -26.15 -11.78 -29.06
CA ASN A 40 -25.12 -10.75 -28.98
C ASN A 40 -24.38 -10.76 -27.62
N SER A 41 -24.65 -11.72 -26.73
CA SER A 41 -23.93 -11.93 -25.46
C SER A 41 -22.85 -13.01 -25.58
N GLY A 42 -22.03 -13.19 -24.54
CA GLY A 42 -20.97 -14.20 -24.51
C GLY A 42 -21.45 -15.63 -24.22
N HIS A 43 -22.59 -15.80 -23.54
CA HIS A 43 -23.16 -17.11 -23.17
C HIS A 43 -23.28 -18.13 -24.34
N PRO A 44 -23.88 -17.79 -25.50
CA PRO A 44 -23.97 -18.73 -26.62
C PRO A 44 -22.61 -19.13 -27.20
N HIS A 45 -21.56 -18.35 -26.92
CA HIS A 45 -20.25 -18.49 -27.54
C HIS A 45 -19.21 -19.05 -26.58
N GLN A 46 -19.58 -19.55 -25.39
CA GLN A 46 -18.62 -20.14 -24.45
C GLN A 46 -17.96 -21.43 -24.97
N LEU A 47 -18.63 -22.13 -25.88
CA LEU A 47 -18.09 -23.30 -26.56
C LEU A 47 -18.63 -23.39 -27.99
N TYR A 48 -17.73 -23.57 -28.95
CA TYR A 48 -18.08 -23.73 -30.37
C TYR A 48 -17.48 -25.01 -30.93
N HIS A 49 -18.31 -25.84 -31.56
CA HIS A 49 -17.87 -27.05 -32.26
C HIS A 49 -17.46 -26.73 -33.70
N ASN A 50 -16.19 -26.98 -34.03
CA ASN A 50 -15.59 -26.65 -35.32
C ASN A 50 -15.86 -27.71 -36.40
N ASN A 51 -17.11 -27.80 -36.85
CA ASN A 51 -17.52 -28.75 -37.90
C ASN A 51 -17.08 -28.34 -39.32
N GLY A 52 -16.62 -27.10 -39.50
CA GLY A 52 -16.22 -26.53 -40.80
C GLY A 52 -14.73 -26.47 -41.04
N TYR A 53 -13.91 -26.79 -40.03
CA TYR A 53 -12.46 -26.55 -40.03
C TYR A 53 -12.12 -25.09 -40.39
N THR A 54 -12.88 -24.15 -39.83
CA THR A 54 -12.74 -22.71 -40.06
C THR A 54 -12.90 -21.95 -38.75
N PRO A 55 -12.24 -20.78 -38.60
CA PRO A 55 -12.43 -19.94 -37.42
C PRO A 55 -13.92 -19.60 -37.24
N PRO A 56 -14.43 -19.59 -35.99
CA PRO A 56 -15.73 -19.02 -35.72
C PRO A 56 -15.69 -17.53 -36.08
N SER A 57 -16.61 -17.08 -36.93
CA SER A 57 -16.75 -15.66 -37.30
C SER A 57 -18.11 -15.14 -36.85
N TYR A 58 -18.12 -14.04 -36.12
CA TYR A 58 -19.36 -13.42 -35.65
C TYR A 58 -19.54 -12.04 -36.31
N THR A 59 -20.71 -11.83 -36.93
CA THR A 59 -21.09 -10.51 -37.50
C THR A 59 -21.28 -9.42 -36.45
N TRP A 60 -21.43 -9.82 -35.18
CA TRP A 60 -21.39 -9.00 -33.99
C TRP A 60 -20.98 -9.94 -32.86
N PRO A 61 -20.00 -9.62 -32.00
CA PRO A 61 -19.31 -8.33 -31.87
C PRO A 61 -17.99 -8.21 -32.66
N PHE A 62 -17.91 -8.82 -33.86
CA PHE A 62 -16.72 -8.79 -34.73
C PHE A 62 -15.45 -9.39 -34.09
N THR A 63 -15.60 -10.42 -33.25
CA THR A 63 -14.44 -11.17 -32.74
C THR A 63 -13.96 -12.18 -33.77
N SER A 64 -12.64 -12.32 -33.89
CA SER A 64 -12.01 -13.33 -34.72
C SER A 64 -10.71 -13.81 -34.09
N VAL A 65 -10.44 -15.11 -34.24
CA VAL A 65 -9.13 -15.68 -33.96
C VAL A 65 -8.23 -15.42 -35.18
N PRO A 66 -7.00 -14.90 -35.00
CA PRO A 66 -6.04 -14.78 -36.09
C PRO A 66 -5.60 -16.17 -36.60
N PRO A 67 -4.75 -16.26 -37.64
CA PRO A 67 -4.14 -17.53 -38.01
C PRO A 67 -3.52 -18.24 -36.79
N LEU A 68 -3.79 -19.54 -36.67
CA LEU A 68 -3.34 -20.34 -35.53
C LEU A 68 -1.80 -20.41 -35.48
N PRO A 69 -1.22 -20.53 -34.27
CA PRO A 69 0.22 -20.48 -34.08
C PRO A 69 0.87 -21.83 -34.43
N THR A 70 2.20 -21.85 -34.39
CA THR A 70 2.96 -23.12 -34.38
C THR A 70 2.97 -23.67 -32.96
N VAL A 71 2.64 -24.95 -32.80
CA VAL A 71 2.63 -25.67 -31.53
C VAL A 71 3.47 -26.93 -31.70
N ASN A 72 4.36 -27.24 -30.75
CA ASN A 72 5.31 -28.35 -30.82
C ASN A 72 6.15 -28.35 -32.10
N GLY A 73 6.51 -27.14 -32.59
CA GLY A 73 7.28 -26.96 -33.83
C GLY A 73 6.53 -27.25 -35.14
N LEU A 74 5.22 -27.48 -35.09
CA LEU A 74 4.36 -27.71 -36.26
C LEU A 74 3.26 -26.64 -36.35
N PRO A 75 2.93 -26.11 -37.55
CA PRO A 75 1.79 -25.21 -37.71
C PRO A 75 0.49 -25.90 -37.28
N LEU A 76 -0.26 -25.27 -36.38
CA LEU A 76 -1.59 -25.74 -36.01
C LEU A 76 -2.58 -25.31 -37.09
N GLU A 77 -3.38 -26.25 -37.60
CA GLU A 77 -4.40 -25.97 -38.60
C GLU A 77 -5.80 -26.07 -37.99
N TRP A 78 -6.78 -25.42 -38.61
CA TRP A 78 -8.17 -25.52 -38.15
C TRP A 78 -8.75 -26.93 -38.28
N SER A 79 -8.09 -27.85 -38.99
CA SER A 79 -8.42 -29.28 -38.99
C SER A 79 -8.08 -29.98 -37.68
N ASP A 80 -7.14 -29.42 -36.91
CA ASP A 80 -6.64 -30.00 -35.67
C ASP A 80 -7.46 -29.52 -34.45
N VAL A 81 -8.25 -28.46 -34.62
CA VAL A 81 -9.13 -27.87 -33.61
C VAL A 81 -10.52 -28.45 -33.72
N HIS A 82 -10.97 -29.20 -32.72
CA HIS A 82 -12.33 -29.74 -32.66
C HIS A 82 -13.31 -28.79 -31.96
N TYR A 83 -12.89 -28.13 -30.88
CA TYR A 83 -13.69 -27.11 -30.22
C TYR A 83 -12.88 -25.85 -29.96
N VAL A 84 -13.57 -24.73 -29.97
CA VAL A 84 -13.07 -23.44 -29.47
C VAL A 84 -13.79 -23.12 -28.17
N ILE A 85 -13.02 -22.89 -27.11
CA ILE A 85 -13.51 -22.46 -25.80
C ILE A 85 -13.42 -20.93 -25.77
N GLY A 86 -14.52 -20.26 -25.43
CA GLY A 86 -14.61 -18.80 -25.49
C GLY A 86 -14.66 -18.29 -26.93
N ASN A 87 -13.81 -17.32 -27.28
CA ASN A 87 -13.88 -16.53 -28.52
C ASN A 87 -14.93 -15.40 -28.49
N TYR A 88 -15.19 -14.90 -27.29
CA TYR A 88 -16.00 -13.71 -27.05
C TYR A 88 -15.26 -12.76 -26.09
N TYR A 89 -14.79 -11.63 -26.61
CA TYR A 89 -14.11 -10.50 -25.95
C TYR A 89 -12.82 -10.77 -25.16
N TRP A 90 -12.76 -11.79 -24.29
CA TRP A 90 -11.61 -12.03 -23.43
C TRP A 90 -10.57 -12.94 -24.07
N LYS A 91 -10.88 -14.23 -24.21
CA LYS A 91 -9.91 -15.24 -24.68
C LYS A 91 -10.53 -16.34 -25.53
N ALA A 92 -9.71 -16.98 -26.36
CA ALA A 92 -10.00 -18.22 -27.07
C ALA A 92 -8.94 -19.27 -26.77
N ARG A 93 -9.39 -20.49 -26.51
CA ARG A 93 -8.56 -21.70 -26.35
C ARG A 93 -9.13 -22.83 -27.21
N PHE A 94 -8.35 -23.89 -27.41
CA PHE A 94 -8.64 -24.89 -28.42
C PHE A 94 -8.60 -26.29 -27.84
N LEU A 95 -9.55 -27.14 -28.24
CA LEU A 95 -9.54 -28.57 -27.96
C LEU A 95 -9.11 -29.34 -29.20
N ASP A 96 -8.27 -30.36 -29.01
CA ASP A 96 -7.87 -31.29 -30.07
C ASP A 96 -8.92 -32.38 -30.34
N GLU A 97 -8.61 -33.31 -31.25
CA GLU A 97 -9.49 -34.44 -31.60
C GLU A 97 -9.81 -35.39 -30.44
N THR A 98 -9.02 -35.36 -29.37
CA THR A 98 -9.24 -36.17 -28.16
C THR A 98 -10.07 -35.42 -27.12
N GLY A 99 -10.31 -34.12 -27.34
CA GLY A 99 -10.97 -33.22 -26.41
C GLY A 99 -10.04 -32.64 -25.34
N ALA A 100 -8.72 -32.80 -25.47
CA ALA A 100 -7.76 -32.19 -24.56
C ALA A 100 -7.54 -30.72 -24.93
N ILE A 101 -7.30 -29.87 -23.93
CA ILE A 101 -6.92 -28.48 -24.18
C ILE A 101 -5.50 -28.48 -24.77
N ILE A 102 -5.34 -27.82 -25.92
CA ILE A 102 -4.05 -27.66 -26.57
C ILE A 102 -3.20 -26.70 -25.74
N THR A 103 -2.14 -27.20 -25.13
CA THR A 103 -1.24 -26.46 -24.22
C THR A 103 0.17 -26.23 -24.79
N GLY A 104 0.63 -27.11 -25.68
CA GLY A 104 1.95 -27.04 -26.32
C GLY A 104 3.10 -27.37 -25.39
N GLU A 105 4.33 -27.11 -25.83
CA GLU A 105 5.56 -27.16 -25.03
C GLU A 105 5.94 -25.78 -24.47
N SER A 106 6.99 -25.72 -23.64
CA SER A 106 7.50 -24.46 -23.11
C SER A 106 7.87 -23.49 -24.25
N GLY A 107 7.26 -22.30 -24.23
CA GLY A 107 7.45 -21.27 -25.26
C GLY A 107 6.39 -21.29 -26.37
N ASP A 108 5.55 -22.32 -26.44
CA ASP A 108 4.39 -22.30 -27.33
C ASP A 108 3.32 -21.35 -26.80
N MET A 109 2.63 -20.69 -27.73
CA MET A 109 1.50 -19.83 -27.42
C MET A 109 0.22 -20.52 -27.85
N THR A 110 -0.71 -20.71 -26.92
CA THR A 110 -1.87 -21.59 -27.10
C THR A 110 -3.19 -20.96 -26.66
N GLN A 111 -3.13 -19.74 -26.14
CA GLN A 111 -4.28 -18.90 -25.84
C GLN A 111 -4.22 -17.62 -26.66
N TRP A 112 -5.33 -17.28 -27.31
CA TRP A 112 -5.51 -15.99 -27.95
C TRP A 112 -6.27 -15.04 -27.03
N ASN A 113 -5.69 -13.88 -26.73
CA ASN A 113 -6.31 -12.85 -25.90
C ASN A 113 -6.91 -11.78 -26.80
N LEU A 114 -8.24 -11.77 -26.92
CA LEU A 114 -8.96 -10.98 -27.90
C LEU A 114 -8.86 -9.48 -27.60
N GLN A 115 -8.97 -9.08 -26.33
CA GLN A 115 -8.87 -7.67 -25.92
C GLN A 115 -7.46 -7.10 -26.11
N PHE A 116 -6.43 -7.94 -25.96
CA PHE A 116 -5.03 -7.53 -26.01
C PHE A 116 -4.37 -7.76 -27.38
N ASP A 117 -5.11 -8.36 -28.33
CA ASP A 117 -4.64 -8.71 -29.68
C ASP A 117 -3.29 -9.45 -29.65
N ASN A 118 -3.15 -10.40 -28.72
CA ASN A 118 -1.91 -11.14 -28.54
C ASN A 118 -2.11 -12.62 -28.18
N TRP A 119 -1.05 -13.39 -28.44
CA TRP A 119 -0.94 -14.80 -28.08
C TRP A 119 -0.19 -14.95 -26.75
N SER A 120 -0.65 -15.84 -25.88
CA SER A 120 0.03 -16.22 -24.63
C SER A 120 0.08 -17.73 -24.44
N SER A 121 1.02 -18.21 -23.63
CA SER A 121 1.08 -19.62 -23.23
C SER A 121 -0.05 -19.96 -22.24
N TYR A 122 -0.52 -21.20 -22.29
CA TYR A 122 -1.48 -21.72 -21.32
C TYR A 122 -1.08 -23.15 -20.92
N HIS A 123 -0.68 -23.33 -19.65
CA HIS A 123 -0.25 -24.61 -19.08
C HIS A 123 0.75 -25.42 -19.93
N PRO A 124 1.85 -24.81 -20.43
CA PRO A 124 2.76 -25.46 -21.38
C PRO A 124 3.34 -26.76 -20.80
N GLY A 125 3.23 -27.84 -21.56
CA GLY A 125 3.71 -29.17 -21.23
C GLY A 125 2.72 -30.03 -20.45
N GLU A 126 1.56 -29.49 -20.06
CA GLU A 126 0.54 -30.23 -19.31
C GLU A 126 -0.50 -30.88 -20.22
N THR A 127 -0.94 -32.10 -19.89
CA THR A 127 -2.13 -32.71 -20.51
C THR A 127 -3.36 -32.27 -19.73
N MET A 128 -4.10 -31.32 -20.29
CA MET A 128 -5.24 -30.69 -19.62
C MET A 128 -6.56 -31.27 -20.15
N GLN A 129 -7.37 -31.83 -19.25
CA GLN A 129 -8.74 -32.26 -19.57
C GLN A 129 -9.66 -31.04 -19.67
N TYR A 130 -10.73 -31.17 -20.45
CA TYR A 130 -11.80 -30.18 -20.50
C TYR A 130 -12.87 -30.49 -19.45
N ASP A 131 -12.82 -29.75 -18.34
CA ASP A 131 -13.74 -29.84 -17.21
C ASP A 131 -14.65 -28.61 -17.05
N CYS A 132 -14.53 -27.62 -17.96
CA CYS A 132 -15.33 -26.39 -17.94
C CYS A 132 -16.75 -26.58 -18.51
N ALA A 133 -17.08 -27.78 -18.99
CA ALA A 133 -18.38 -28.12 -19.57
C ALA A 133 -19.61 -27.75 -18.70
N PRO A 134 -19.61 -27.91 -17.35
CA PRO A 134 -20.74 -27.52 -16.52
C PRO A 134 -21.16 -26.05 -16.71
N CYS A 135 -20.19 -25.17 -17.00
CA CYS A 135 -20.41 -23.73 -17.11
C CYS A 135 -20.46 -23.21 -18.55
N HIS A 136 -20.04 -24.02 -19.53
CA HIS A 136 -19.84 -23.60 -20.92
C HIS A 136 -20.83 -24.26 -21.89
N THR A 137 -21.76 -25.07 -21.40
CA THR A 137 -22.64 -25.91 -22.23
C THR A 137 -24.06 -25.94 -21.67
N THR A 138 -25.00 -26.52 -22.43
CA THR A 138 -26.39 -26.66 -22.02
C THR A 138 -26.75 -28.13 -21.80
N GLY A 139 -27.38 -28.41 -20.65
CA GLY A 139 -27.79 -29.75 -20.27
C GLY A 139 -26.61 -30.65 -19.87
N TYR A 140 -25.59 -30.07 -19.21
CA TYR A 140 -24.47 -30.83 -18.71
C TYR A 140 -24.90 -31.98 -17.77
N THR A 141 -24.16 -33.09 -17.83
CA THR A 141 -24.28 -34.21 -16.91
C THR A 141 -22.92 -34.84 -16.64
N GLU A 142 -22.62 -35.08 -15.36
CA GLU A 142 -21.39 -35.77 -14.93
C GLU A 142 -21.33 -37.24 -15.40
N TYR A 143 -22.48 -37.84 -15.72
CA TYR A 143 -22.57 -39.23 -16.21
C TYR A 143 -22.67 -39.32 -17.74
N GLY A 144 -22.75 -38.18 -18.43
CA GLY A 144 -22.68 -38.14 -19.88
C GLY A 144 -21.33 -38.63 -20.35
N ILE A 145 -21.31 -39.44 -21.40
CA ILE A 145 -20.07 -39.87 -22.04
C ILE A 145 -20.06 -39.30 -23.45
N MET A 146 -19.02 -38.54 -23.75
CA MET A 146 -18.64 -38.14 -25.10
C MET A 146 -17.79 -39.25 -25.73
N PRO A 147 -18.36 -40.17 -26.52
CA PRO A 147 -17.69 -41.43 -26.85
C PRO A 147 -16.40 -41.26 -27.66
N ASN A 148 -16.25 -40.12 -28.34
CA ASN A 148 -15.12 -39.82 -29.21
C ASN A 148 -14.08 -38.89 -28.56
N TYR A 149 -14.34 -38.35 -27.36
CA TYR A 149 -13.48 -37.35 -26.73
C TYR A 149 -13.06 -37.81 -25.33
N PRO A 150 -12.00 -38.64 -25.21
CA PRO A 150 -11.58 -39.22 -23.94
C PRO A 150 -11.11 -38.19 -22.89
N ASN A 151 -10.77 -36.96 -23.29
CA ASN A 151 -10.28 -35.91 -22.41
C ASN A 151 -11.36 -34.87 -22.02
N ILE A 152 -12.62 -35.12 -22.36
CA ILE A 152 -13.76 -34.32 -21.90
C ILE A 152 -14.36 -34.96 -20.64
N VAL A 153 -14.57 -34.15 -19.60
CA VAL A 153 -15.23 -34.58 -18.36
C VAL A 153 -16.73 -34.39 -18.50
N GLY A 154 -17.49 -35.49 -18.44
CA GLY A 154 -18.95 -35.50 -18.56
C GLY A 154 -19.47 -35.42 -20.00
N GLY A 155 -20.70 -34.96 -20.14
CA GLY A 155 -21.34 -34.72 -21.45
C GLY A 155 -22.47 -33.71 -21.38
N TRP A 156 -22.92 -33.21 -22.52
CA TRP A 156 -23.97 -32.19 -22.62
C TRP A 156 -24.85 -32.40 -23.85
N TYR A 157 -25.94 -31.64 -23.95
CA TYR A 157 -26.88 -31.75 -25.08
C TYR A 157 -26.62 -30.72 -26.17
N LEU A 158 -26.26 -29.48 -25.80
CA LEU A 158 -26.00 -28.40 -26.75
C LEU A 158 -24.75 -27.62 -26.38
N ASP A 159 -23.97 -27.22 -27.39
CA ASP A 159 -22.79 -26.37 -27.23
C ASP A 159 -23.22 -24.95 -26.83
N GLY A 160 -22.39 -24.32 -25.98
CA GLY A 160 -22.65 -22.99 -25.43
C GLY A 160 -23.71 -23.00 -24.32
N VAL A 161 -23.75 -21.90 -23.57
CA VAL A 161 -24.80 -21.65 -22.58
C VAL A 161 -26.00 -21.08 -23.32
N GLN A 162 -26.99 -21.93 -23.61
CA GLN A 162 -28.20 -21.59 -24.34
C GLN A 162 -29.36 -21.25 -23.40
N CYS A 163 -30.48 -20.79 -23.94
CA CYS A 163 -31.66 -20.41 -23.15
C CYS A 163 -32.09 -21.50 -22.14
N GLU A 164 -32.03 -22.76 -22.57
CA GLU A 164 -32.42 -23.92 -21.76
C GLU A 164 -31.41 -24.27 -20.66
N ALA A 165 -30.21 -23.68 -20.66
CA ALA A 165 -29.27 -23.81 -19.55
C ALA A 165 -29.84 -23.11 -18.32
N CYS A 166 -30.41 -21.91 -18.46
CA CYS A 166 -30.98 -21.11 -17.36
C CYS A 166 -32.48 -21.34 -17.14
N HIS A 167 -33.25 -21.66 -18.18
CA HIS A 167 -34.70 -21.88 -18.10
C HIS A 167 -35.12 -23.36 -18.07
N GLY A 168 -34.14 -24.26 -18.10
CA GLY A 168 -34.35 -25.70 -18.14
C GLY A 168 -34.81 -26.23 -19.51
N PRO A 169 -34.93 -27.55 -19.65
CA PRO A 169 -35.30 -28.20 -20.91
C PRO A 169 -36.71 -27.83 -21.33
N CYS A 170 -36.86 -27.25 -22.52
CA CYS A 170 -38.08 -26.57 -22.93
C CYS A 170 -38.90 -27.28 -24.02
N SER A 171 -38.58 -28.53 -24.40
CA SER A 171 -39.32 -29.25 -25.46
C SER A 171 -40.83 -29.31 -25.27
N SER A 172 -41.29 -29.39 -24.03
CA SER A 172 -42.72 -29.41 -23.70
C SER A 172 -43.34 -28.00 -23.77
N HIS A 173 -42.56 -26.97 -23.41
CA HIS A 173 -42.96 -25.57 -23.45
C HIS A 173 -43.15 -25.08 -24.90
N VAL A 174 -42.23 -25.45 -25.81
CA VAL A 174 -42.33 -25.09 -27.24
C VAL A 174 -43.60 -25.65 -27.89
N VAL A 175 -44.07 -26.81 -27.43
CA VAL A 175 -45.31 -27.44 -27.93
C VAL A 175 -46.56 -26.84 -27.26
N ASN A 176 -46.46 -26.43 -26.00
CA ASN A 176 -47.55 -25.81 -25.25
C ASN A 176 -47.00 -24.78 -24.24
N SER A 177 -47.17 -23.50 -24.55
CA SER A 177 -46.65 -22.39 -23.76
C SER A 177 -47.25 -22.26 -22.34
N ALA A 178 -48.34 -22.98 -22.05
CA ALA A 178 -48.90 -23.06 -20.69
C ALA A 178 -48.09 -23.99 -19.76
N ILE A 179 -47.15 -24.77 -20.29
CA ILE A 179 -46.27 -25.62 -19.50
C ILE A 179 -45.04 -24.80 -19.09
N LEU A 180 -44.88 -24.61 -17.78
CA LEU A 180 -43.64 -24.10 -17.19
C LEU A 180 -42.64 -25.25 -17.07
N THR A 181 -41.39 -24.97 -17.41
CA THR A 181 -40.28 -25.94 -17.30
C THR A 181 -39.46 -25.60 -16.06
N PRO A 182 -39.55 -26.42 -14.99
CA PRO A 182 -38.72 -26.22 -13.81
C PRO A 182 -37.30 -26.74 -14.06
N GLY A 183 -36.34 -26.17 -13.33
CA GLY A 183 -34.92 -26.46 -13.49
C GLY A 183 -34.22 -25.47 -14.41
N GLY A 184 -32.91 -25.36 -14.26
CA GLY A 184 -32.08 -24.33 -14.89
C GLY A 184 -30.93 -23.98 -13.95
N LEU A 185 -29.82 -23.52 -14.53
CA LEU A 185 -28.63 -23.09 -13.81
C LEU A 185 -28.85 -21.71 -13.21
N GLU A 186 -28.43 -21.54 -11.97
CA GLU A 186 -28.31 -20.22 -11.34
C GLU A 186 -26.96 -19.59 -11.68
N CYS A 187 -26.88 -18.25 -11.70
CA CYS A 187 -25.66 -17.52 -12.05
C CYS A 187 -24.46 -18.01 -11.22
N GLY A 188 -24.66 -18.16 -9.91
CA GLY A 188 -23.67 -18.62 -8.94
C GLY A 188 -23.27 -20.09 -9.05
N GLU A 189 -23.80 -20.87 -10.00
CA GLU A 189 -23.26 -22.20 -10.31
C GLU A 189 -22.06 -22.12 -11.26
N CYS A 190 -21.95 -21.03 -12.04
CA CYS A 190 -20.91 -20.83 -13.05
C CYS A 190 -20.00 -19.63 -12.75
N HIS A 191 -20.52 -18.63 -12.04
CA HIS A 191 -19.82 -17.40 -11.63
C HIS A 191 -19.33 -17.50 -10.18
N TYR A 192 -18.84 -18.68 -9.81
CA TYR A 192 -18.47 -19.02 -8.46
C TYR A 192 -17.39 -20.10 -8.46
N ARG A 193 -16.27 -19.87 -7.77
CA ARG A 193 -15.12 -20.80 -7.74
C ARG A 193 -14.95 -21.58 -6.45
N ASP A 194 -15.21 -20.96 -5.30
CA ASP A 194 -14.91 -21.56 -3.99
C ASP A 194 -16.14 -21.57 -3.09
N ARG A 195 -16.67 -22.76 -2.77
CA ARG A 195 -17.90 -23.01 -1.98
C ARG A 195 -17.81 -22.66 -0.50
N GLN A 196 -16.63 -22.24 -0.08
CA GLN A 196 -16.35 -21.73 1.25
C GLN A 196 -16.28 -20.20 1.24
N ASN A 197 -16.70 -19.54 0.15
CA ASN A 197 -16.71 -18.09 -0.03
C ASN A 197 -15.33 -17.46 0.16
N ARG A 198 -14.30 -18.05 -0.46
CA ARG A 198 -12.93 -17.53 -0.41
C ARG A 198 -12.52 -16.98 -1.77
N LEU A 199 -11.97 -15.77 -1.77
CA LEU A 199 -11.44 -15.13 -2.97
C LEU A 199 -10.13 -15.78 -3.37
N ILE A 200 -10.04 -16.21 -4.63
CA ILE A 200 -8.84 -16.83 -5.19
C ILE A 200 -8.06 -15.78 -5.97
N TRP A 201 -6.76 -15.69 -5.66
CA TRP A 201 -5.83 -14.76 -6.28
C TRP A 201 -4.80 -15.47 -7.15
N GLN A 202 -4.44 -14.86 -8.28
CA GLN A 202 -3.36 -15.27 -9.16
C GLN A 202 -2.60 -14.03 -9.64
N ASP A 203 -1.28 -14.03 -9.47
CA ASP A 203 -0.37 -13.00 -9.99
C ASP A 203 -0.78 -11.55 -9.65
N GLY A 204 -1.27 -11.35 -8.42
CA GLY A 204 -1.71 -10.03 -7.95
C GLY A 204 -3.10 -9.61 -8.44
N PHE A 205 -3.92 -10.52 -8.97
CA PHE A 205 -5.31 -10.26 -9.38
C PHE A 205 -6.24 -11.34 -8.86
N LEU A 206 -7.54 -11.05 -8.80
CA LEU A 206 -8.59 -12.02 -8.58
C LEU A 206 -8.76 -12.90 -9.82
N LEU A 207 -9.07 -14.18 -9.67
CA LEU A 207 -9.43 -15.02 -10.82
C LEU A 207 -10.86 -14.73 -11.30
N ASP A 208 -11.04 -14.56 -12.61
CA ASP A 208 -12.37 -14.41 -13.23
C ASP A 208 -13.36 -15.53 -12.86
N ARG A 209 -14.68 -15.30 -12.99
CA ARG A 209 -15.75 -16.27 -12.68
C ARG A 209 -15.94 -16.56 -11.19
N GLN A 210 -15.61 -15.61 -10.31
CA GLN A 210 -15.95 -15.69 -8.89
C GLN A 210 -16.78 -14.50 -8.42
N GLU A 211 -17.49 -13.84 -9.34
CA GLU A 211 -18.20 -12.59 -9.10
C GLU A 211 -19.28 -12.76 -8.01
N ALA A 212 -19.87 -13.95 -7.88
CA ALA A 212 -20.81 -14.24 -6.81
C ALA A 212 -20.13 -14.40 -5.43
N VAL A 213 -18.88 -14.91 -5.39
CA VAL A 213 -18.07 -14.94 -4.17
C VAL A 213 -17.68 -13.51 -3.77
N GLU A 214 -17.26 -12.69 -4.72
CA GLU A 214 -16.93 -11.28 -4.51
C GLU A 214 -18.11 -10.47 -3.98
N LEU A 215 -19.29 -10.62 -4.59
CA LEU A 215 -20.50 -9.92 -4.14
C LEU A 215 -20.85 -10.29 -2.70
N TYR A 216 -20.82 -11.59 -2.39
CA TYR A 216 -21.11 -12.10 -1.04
C TYR A 216 -20.08 -11.62 -0.01
N THR A 217 -18.79 -11.81 -0.31
CA THR A 217 -17.70 -11.42 0.59
C THR A 217 -17.57 -9.91 0.70
N GLY A 218 -17.93 -9.14 -0.32
CA GLY A 218 -17.98 -7.68 -0.31
C GLY A 218 -19.14 -7.08 0.49
N GLY A 219 -19.97 -7.92 1.12
CA GLY A 219 -21.05 -7.51 2.02
C GLY A 219 -22.41 -7.30 1.34
N MET A 220 -22.54 -7.54 0.04
CA MET A 220 -23.80 -7.41 -0.71
C MET A 220 -24.58 -8.74 -0.75
N THR A 221 -24.86 -9.31 0.42
CA THR A 221 -25.42 -10.68 0.54
C THR A 221 -26.90 -10.81 0.18
N GLU A 222 -27.63 -9.69 0.09
CA GLU A 222 -29.07 -9.66 -0.22
C GLU A 222 -29.40 -9.22 -1.67
N ILE A 223 -28.37 -8.92 -2.47
CA ILE A 223 -28.52 -8.47 -3.86
C ILE A 223 -28.33 -9.68 -4.79
N ALA A 224 -29.26 -9.85 -5.72
CA ALA A 224 -29.16 -10.85 -6.78
C ALA A 224 -28.60 -10.23 -8.07
N CYS A 225 -27.89 -11.01 -8.88
CA CYS A 225 -27.21 -10.53 -10.09
C CYS A 225 -28.17 -9.81 -11.05
N GLU A 226 -29.39 -10.33 -11.20
CA GLU A 226 -30.43 -9.81 -12.09
C GLU A 226 -31.03 -8.46 -11.65
N GLN A 227 -30.72 -8.00 -10.42
CA GLN A 227 -31.08 -6.65 -9.99
C GLN A 227 -30.23 -5.59 -10.69
N CYS A 228 -28.96 -5.93 -10.98
CA CYS A 228 -27.99 -5.05 -11.64
C CYS A 228 -27.78 -5.41 -13.12
N HIS A 229 -28.08 -6.65 -13.51
CA HIS A 229 -27.80 -7.17 -14.85
C HIS A 229 -29.05 -7.67 -15.58
N GLU A 230 -29.12 -7.34 -16.88
CA GLU A 230 -30.04 -8.01 -17.79
C GLU A 230 -29.36 -9.29 -18.34
N PRO A 231 -29.79 -10.49 -17.92
CA PRO A 231 -29.07 -11.74 -18.22
C PRO A 231 -29.03 -12.11 -19.71
N HIS A 232 -29.90 -11.49 -20.53
CA HIS A 232 -29.89 -11.69 -21.98
C HIS A 232 -28.94 -10.74 -22.71
N ARG A 233 -28.44 -9.66 -22.09
CA ARG A 233 -27.64 -8.65 -22.79
C ARG A 233 -26.16 -8.79 -22.47
N SER A 234 -25.31 -8.32 -23.38
CA SER A 234 -23.87 -8.28 -23.12
C SER A 234 -23.52 -7.21 -22.09
N THR A 235 -22.65 -7.55 -21.15
CA THR A 235 -21.95 -6.62 -20.25
C THR A 235 -20.76 -5.91 -20.90
N VAL A 236 -20.43 -6.28 -22.14
CA VAL A 236 -19.26 -5.79 -22.88
C VAL A 236 -19.66 -4.86 -24.02
N TYR A 237 -20.60 -5.30 -24.88
CA TYR A 237 -20.99 -4.55 -26.07
C TYR A 237 -22.34 -3.85 -25.87
N ASP A 238 -22.47 -2.66 -26.47
CA ASP A 238 -23.64 -1.77 -26.38
C ASP A 238 -24.03 -1.33 -24.95
N LEU A 239 -23.19 -1.64 -23.94
CA LEU A 239 -23.38 -1.33 -22.49
C LEU A 239 -24.79 -1.68 -21.95
N GLY A 240 -25.53 -2.55 -22.65
CA GLY A 240 -26.95 -2.82 -22.37
C GLY A 240 -27.18 -3.86 -21.29
N GLY A 241 -26.13 -4.57 -20.86
CA GLY A 241 -26.15 -5.55 -19.79
C GLY A 241 -26.44 -4.97 -18.41
N ILE A 242 -26.36 -3.65 -18.24
CA ILE A 242 -26.87 -2.93 -17.07
C ILE A 242 -28.24 -2.35 -17.47
N PRO A 243 -29.35 -2.65 -16.78
CA PRO A 243 -30.66 -2.11 -17.10
C PRO A 243 -30.61 -0.58 -17.14
N SER A 244 -31.24 0.03 -18.16
CA SER A 244 -31.20 1.50 -18.36
C SER A 244 -31.82 2.32 -17.22
N ASN A 245 -32.48 1.65 -16.28
CA ASN A 245 -33.11 2.21 -15.08
C ASN A 245 -32.34 1.88 -13.79
N PHE A 246 -31.21 1.17 -13.88
CA PHE A 246 -30.36 0.88 -12.74
C PHE A 246 -29.27 1.95 -12.66
N ASP A 247 -29.24 2.63 -11.52
CA ASP A 247 -28.21 3.58 -11.14
C ASP A 247 -27.76 3.18 -9.73
N CYS A 248 -26.45 3.15 -9.47
CA CYS A 248 -25.91 2.92 -8.13
C CYS A 248 -26.58 3.86 -7.11
N SER A 249 -26.88 5.11 -7.49
CA SER A 249 -27.54 6.09 -6.63
C SER A 249 -29.00 5.76 -6.28
N SER A 250 -29.62 4.79 -6.96
CA SER A 250 -31.00 4.40 -6.72
C SER A 250 -31.18 3.41 -5.55
N CYS A 251 -30.10 2.84 -5.02
CA CYS A 251 -30.11 1.91 -3.91
C CYS A 251 -30.09 2.63 -2.53
N ASP A 252 -30.79 2.07 -1.54
CA ASP A 252 -30.70 2.54 -0.15
C ASP A 252 -29.24 2.48 0.32
N GLY A 253 -28.75 3.57 0.93
CA GLY A 253 -27.34 3.75 1.29
C GLY A 253 -26.48 4.45 0.22
N HIS A 254 -26.92 4.48 -1.03
CA HIS A 254 -26.27 5.22 -2.14
C HIS A 254 -27.12 6.39 -2.68
N SER A 255 -28.37 6.53 -2.20
CA SER A 255 -29.20 7.70 -2.46
C SER A 255 -28.53 8.97 -1.94
N PRO A 256 -28.53 10.08 -2.70
CA PRO A 256 -28.11 11.39 -2.20
C PRO A 256 -29.11 11.88 -1.16
N GLU A 257 -29.00 11.36 0.07
CA GLU A 257 -29.68 11.92 1.23
C GLU A 257 -29.18 13.35 1.48
N PRO A 258 -30.01 14.25 2.04
CA PRO A 258 -29.55 15.58 2.45
C PRO A 258 -28.47 15.45 3.55
N GLY A 259 -27.20 15.49 3.16
CA GLY A 259 -26.06 15.31 4.07
C GLY A 259 -25.00 14.36 3.52
N LYS A 260 -25.39 13.37 2.71
CA LYS A 260 -24.46 12.50 1.96
C LYS A 260 -24.17 13.11 0.60
N LYS A 261 -23.37 14.18 0.59
CA LYS A 261 -22.90 14.74 -0.68
C LYS A 261 -21.71 13.93 -1.17
N MET A 262 -21.89 13.20 -2.26
CA MET A 262 -20.78 12.92 -3.16
C MET A 262 -20.29 14.26 -3.69
N TYR A 263 -19.04 14.65 -3.39
CA TYR A 263 -18.38 15.82 -4.00
C TYR A 263 -18.02 15.49 -5.47
N MET A 264 -19.02 15.20 -6.29
CA MET A 264 -18.86 14.95 -7.73
C MET A 264 -18.69 16.26 -8.52
N ASP A 265 -18.97 17.41 -7.91
CA ASP A 265 -19.24 18.67 -8.58
C ASP A 265 -18.02 19.59 -8.79
N GLN A 266 -16.82 19.24 -8.31
CA GLN A 266 -15.61 20.04 -8.55
C GLN A 266 -14.35 19.29 -8.99
N VAL A 267 -14.24 17.96 -8.80
CA VAL A 267 -12.96 17.24 -8.97
C VAL A 267 -13.00 16.12 -10.02
N MET A 268 -14.17 15.55 -10.35
CA MET A 268 -14.28 14.31 -11.15
C MET A 268 -15.33 14.38 -12.28
N GLU A 269 -15.27 15.40 -13.15
CA GLU A 269 -16.12 15.43 -14.35
C GLU A 269 -15.71 14.29 -15.30
N GLY A 270 -16.59 13.29 -15.49
CA GLY A 270 -16.38 12.16 -16.41
C GLY A 270 -15.90 10.84 -15.78
N VAL A 271 -16.08 10.65 -14.46
CA VAL A 271 -15.81 9.38 -13.76
C VAL A 271 -17.13 8.79 -13.25
N ASP A 272 -17.40 7.50 -13.54
CA ASP A 272 -18.59 6.78 -13.07
C ASP A 272 -18.30 6.03 -11.76
N CYS A 273 -19.34 5.73 -10.96
CA CYS A 273 -19.18 4.97 -9.69
C CYS A 273 -18.39 3.67 -9.87
N ILE A 274 -18.66 2.95 -10.97
CA ILE A 274 -18.01 1.67 -11.28
C ILE A 274 -16.52 1.81 -11.54
N ASP A 275 -16.00 2.99 -11.89
CA ASP A 275 -14.58 3.17 -12.18
C ASP A 275 -13.70 3.01 -10.92
N CYS A 276 -14.22 3.41 -9.77
CA CYS A 276 -13.55 3.24 -8.47
C CYS A 276 -14.10 2.04 -7.68
N HIS A 277 -15.41 1.82 -7.72
CA HIS A 277 -16.09 0.80 -6.91
C HIS A 277 -16.24 -0.56 -7.61
N MET A 278 -15.88 -0.67 -8.88
CA MET A 278 -15.80 -1.94 -9.59
C MET A 278 -14.57 -1.92 -10.52
N PRO A 279 -13.36 -1.70 -9.98
CA PRO A 279 -12.16 -1.60 -10.80
C PRO A 279 -11.84 -2.95 -11.44
N TYR A 280 -11.03 -2.92 -12.48
CA TYR A 280 -10.61 -4.14 -13.16
C TYR A 280 -9.57 -4.90 -12.32
N MET A 281 -10.02 -5.71 -11.37
CA MET A 281 -9.16 -6.51 -10.47
C MET A 281 -9.11 -7.98 -10.84
N ASP A 282 -9.96 -8.41 -11.76
CA ASP A 282 -10.16 -9.81 -12.10
C ASP A 282 -9.45 -10.13 -13.41
N ILE A 283 -8.65 -11.19 -13.41
CA ILE A 283 -7.89 -11.65 -14.56
C ILE A 283 -8.60 -12.82 -15.25
N SER A 284 -8.97 -12.59 -16.51
CA SER A 284 -9.47 -13.60 -17.42
C SER A 284 -8.42 -13.95 -18.46
N ALA A 285 -8.05 -13.00 -19.31
CA ALA A 285 -7.10 -13.15 -20.42
C ALA A 285 -5.74 -12.53 -20.09
N GLY A 286 -5.72 -11.39 -19.40
CA GLY A 286 -4.48 -10.70 -19.04
C GLY A 286 -4.70 -9.41 -18.27
N SER A 287 -3.65 -8.61 -18.14
CA SER A 287 -3.69 -7.31 -17.49
C SER A 287 -3.13 -6.19 -18.36
N VAL A 288 -3.67 -4.99 -18.16
CA VAL A 288 -3.21 -3.75 -18.79
C VAL A 288 -1.94 -3.24 -18.12
N ASN A 289 -1.90 -3.32 -16.78
CA ASN A 289 -0.75 -2.98 -15.95
C ASN A 289 -0.85 -3.75 -14.62
N GLN A 290 0.07 -3.51 -13.68
CA GLN A 290 0.13 -4.21 -12.39
C GLN A 290 -1.06 -3.98 -11.44
N TYR A 291 -1.93 -3.01 -11.73
CA TYR A 291 -3.10 -2.65 -10.92
C TYR A 291 -4.42 -2.73 -11.70
N LYS A 292 -4.38 -3.16 -12.97
CA LYS A 292 -5.55 -3.16 -13.85
C LYS A 292 -5.56 -4.41 -14.73
N ALA A 293 -6.45 -5.35 -14.41
CA ALA A 293 -6.74 -6.54 -15.18
C ALA A 293 -7.79 -6.27 -16.28
N ASP A 294 -8.65 -7.24 -16.60
CA ASP A 294 -9.56 -7.22 -17.75
C ASP A 294 -11.03 -7.59 -17.44
N VAL A 295 -11.33 -7.97 -16.20
CA VAL A 295 -12.69 -8.12 -15.67
C VAL A 295 -12.89 -7.21 -14.46
N ARG A 296 -14.07 -6.59 -14.35
CA ARG A 296 -14.43 -5.71 -13.22
C ARG A 296 -14.77 -6.55 -11.99
N SER A 297 -14.26 -6.14 -10.83
CA SER A 297 -14.60 -6.76 -9.55
C SER A 297 -16.05 -6.45 -9.15
N HIS A 298 -16.62 -7.35 -8.36
CA HIS A 298 -17.92 -7.21 -7.70
C HIS A 298 -17.77 -7.01 -6.18
N ILE A 299 -16.58 -6.58 -5.74
CA ILE A 299 -16.36 -5.97 -4.42
C ILE A 299 -16.56 -4.47 -4.58
N TYR A 300 -17.32 -3.82 -3.71
CA TYR A 300 -17.69 -2.40 -3.89
C TYR A 300 -17.07 -1.46 -2.87
N GLY A 301 -16.90 -1.91 -1.62
CA GLY A 301 -16.35 -1.04 -0.59
C GLY A 301 -14.87 -0.77 -0.84
N ILE A 302 -14.44 0.48 -0.77
CA ILE A 302 -13.04 0.86 -0.90
C ILE A 302 -12.45 1.05 0.50
N LEU A 303 -11.23 0.55 0.71
CA LEU A 303 -10.42 0.76 1.90
C LEU A 303 -9.55 2.01 1.68
N PRO A 304 -9.82 3.16 2.34
CA PRO A 304 -9.13 4.42 2.07
C PRO A 304 -7.75 4.51 2.79
N LEU A 305 -7.12 3.37 3.05
CA LEU A 305 -5.85 3.28 3.77
C LEU A 305 -4.70 2.94 2.80
N PRO A 306 -3.46 3.30 3.14
CA PRO A 306 -2.28 2.99 2.34
C PRO A 306 -1.91 1.50 2.47
N ILE A 307 -2.71 0.63 1.86
CA ILE A 307 -2.56 -0.84 1.88
C ILE A 307 -2.54 -1.34 0.44
N TYR A 308 -1.67 -2.30 0.16
CA TYR A 308 -1.63 -3.00 -1.13
C TYR A 308 -2.49 -4.27 -1.07
N GLY A 309 -3.20 -4.60 -2.16
CA GLY A 309 -4.12 -5.74 -2.14
C GLY A 309 -3.44 -7.08 -1.87
N TYR A 310 -2.16 -7.23 -2.23
CA TYR A 310 -1.40 -8.46 -2.02
C TYR A 310 -0.91 -8.66 -0.58
N GLU A 311 -0.84 -7.62 0.24
CA GLU A 311 -0.24 -7.64 1.59
C GLU A 311 -1.04 -8.46 2.62
N ASN A 312 -2.23 -8.95 2.26
CA ASN A 312 -3.13 -9.67 3.16
C ASN A 312 -3.64 -10.98 2.52
N THR A 313 -2.76 -11.67 1.81
CA THR A 313 -3.01 -12.99 1.24
C THR A 313 -2.36 -14.10 2.07
N TYR A 314 -2.96 -15.29 2.04
CA TYR A 314 -2.40 -16.51 2.63
C TYR A 314 -2.44 -17.66 1.63
N GLN A 315 -1.49 -18.58 1.73
CA GLN A 315 -1.38 -19.72 0.83
C GLN A 315 -2.00 -20.98 1.45
N ILE A 316 -2.81 -21.72 0.69
CA ILE A 316 -3.14 -23.12 0.99
C ILE A 316 -2.73 -23.96 -0.22
N GLY A 317 -1.69 -24.79 -0.04
CA GLY A 317 -1.07 -25.50 -1.16
C GLY A 317 -0.41 -24.51 -2.11
N ASP A 318 -0.68 -24.65 -3.41
CA ASP A 318 -0.19 -23.75 -4.47
C ASP A 318 -1.19 -22.63 -4.81
N THR A 319 -2.22 -22.44 -3.97
CA THR A 319 -3.30 -21.47 -4.22
C THR A 319 -3.26 -20.34 -3.20
N THR A 320 -3.21 -19.12 -3.72
CA THR A 320 -3.32 -17.88 -2.95
C THR A 320 -4.77 -17.57 -2.65
N TYR A 321 -5.08 -17.44 -1.38
CA TYR A 321 -6.35 -16.93 -0.88
C TYR A 321 -6.10 -15.61 -0.17
N TRP A 322 -7.18 -14.91 0.13
CA TRP A 322 -7.10 -13.60 0.72
C TRP A 322 -7.92 -13.46 1.99
N GLN A 323 -7.45 -12.54 2.83
CA GLN A 323 -8.05 -12.14 4.09
C GLN A 323 -7.76 -10.64 4.32
N LEU A 324 -8.19 -9.69 3.47
CA LEU A 324 -8.41 -8.34 4.01
C LEU A 324 -9.73 -8.41 4.75
N THR A 325 -9.61 -8.29 6.06
CA THR A 325 -10.72 -7.76 6.81
C THR A 325 -10.24 -6.56 7.57
N TYR A 326 -10.89 -5.43 7.30
CA TYR A 326 -10.77 -4.25 8.15
C TYR A 326 -11.89 -4.21 9.21
N THR A 327 -12.75 -5.22 9.29
CA THR A 327 -13.62 -5.38 10.46
C THR A 327 -12.91 -6.29 11.47
N PRO A 328 -12.98 -5.98 12.77
CA PRO A 328 -12.55 -6.90 13.84
C PRO A 328 -13.18 -8.30 13.75
N SER A 329 -14.22 -8.48 12.92
CA SER A 329 -14.94 -9.74 12.73
C SER A 329 -14.35 -10.68 11.66
N GLY A 330 -13.61 -10.18 10.66
CA GLY A 330 -13.05 -11.05 9.61
C GLY A 330 -13.87 -11.21 8.32
N ASP A 331 -15.04 -10.56 8.18
CA ASP A 331 -16.09 -11.03 7.26
C ASP A 331 -16.33 -10.23 5.95
N ILE A 332 -15.85 -8.99 5.78
CA ILE A 332 -16.20 -8.15 4.61
C ILE A 332 -14.97 -7.71 3.80
N ALA A 333 -14.97 -8.04 2.52
CA ALA A 333 -13.93 -7.67 1.56
C ALA A 333 -14.02 -6.22 1.10
N LYS A 334 -12.87 -5.56 0.91
CA LYS A 334 -12.75 -4.18 0.43
C LYS A 334 -11.66 -4.06 -0.63
N ILE A 335 -11.87 -3.18 -1.60
CA ILE A 335 -10.93 -2.77 -2.66
C ILE A 335 -9.85 -1.87 -2.05
N THR A 336 -8.58 -2.15 -2.33
CA THR A 336 -7.45 -1.29 -1.96
C THR A 336 -7.21 -0.18 -3.00
N LEU A 337 -6.51 0.88 -2.59
CA LEU A 337 -6.32 2.08 -3.43
C LEU A 337 -5.41 1.87 -4.65
N ASP A 338 -4.59 0.82 -4.62
CA ASP A 338 -3.83 0.38 -5.79
C ASP A 338 -4.75 0.04 -6.97
N TYR A 339 -5.82 -0.70 -6.75
CA TYR A 339 -6.79 -1.00 -7.81
C TYR A 339 -7.81 0.13 -8.05
N ALA A 340 -8.29 0.80 -6.99
CA ALA A 340 -9.29 1.86 -7.12
C ALA A 340 -8.74 3.14 -7.76
N CYS A 341 -7.46 3.47 -7.52
CA CYS A 341 -6.84 4.73 -7.96
C CYS A 341 -5.70 4.49 -8.95
N LEU A 342 -4.70 3.66 -8.57
CA LEU A 342 -3.45 3.54 -9.33
C LEU A 342 -3.61 2.82 -10.68
N GLY A 343 -4.72 2.11 -10.90
CA GLY A 343 -5.09 1.57 -12.21
C GLY A 343 -5.33 2.64 -13.29
N CYS A 344 -5.65 3.88 -12.89
CA CYS A 344 -5.95 5.01 -13.79
C CYS A 344 -5.02 6.22 -13.59
N HIS A 345 -4.54 6.48 -12.37
CA HIS A 345 -3.66 7.61 -12.05
C HIS A 345 -2.17 7.28 -12.27
N ILE A 346 -1.80 7.11 -13.53
CA ILE A 346 -0.41 6.87 -13.95
C ILE A 346 0.07 8.08 -14.75
N ASP A 347 0.89 8.96 -14.15
CA ASP A 347 1.46 10.13 -14.82
C ASP A 347 2.79 9.77 -15.49
N ASN A 348 2.86 9.84 -16.83
CA ASN A 348 4.07 9.50 -17.61
C ASN A 348 4.69 8.12 -17.29
N GLY A 349 3.89 7.18 -16.80
CA GLY A 349 4.35 5.84 -16.40
C GLY A 349 4.78 5.70 -14.93
N ILE A 350 4.63 6.75 -14.11
CA ILE A 350 4.86 6.72 -12.66
C ILE A 350 3.47 6.77 -11.98
N PRO A 351 3.05 5.70 -11.28
CA PRO A 351 1.85 5.74 -10.44
C PRO A 351 2.03 6.75 -9.30
N LEU A 352 0.94 7.37 -8.84
CA LEU A 352 0.91 7.97 -7.50
C LEU A 352 1.41 6.95 -6.46
N THR A 353 2.00 7.41 -5.36
CA THR A 353 2.25 6.49 -4.24
C THR A 353 0.92 6.12 -3.57
N ILE A 354 0.91 5.01 -2.84
CA ILE A 354 -0.30 4.58 -2.14
C ILE A 354 -0.69 5.59 -1.04
N GLU A 355 0.28 6.30 -0.47
CA GLU A 355 0.07 7.39 0.48
C GLU A 355 -0.58 8.61 -0.18
N GLU A 356 -0.12 9.01 -1.38
CA GLU A 356 -0.74 10.09 -2.15
C GLU A 356 -2.17 9.72 -2.58
N ALA A 357 -2.41 8.46 -2.95
CA ALA A 357 -3.75 7.97 -3.24
C ALA A 357 -4.65 7.97 -1.99
N ALA A 358 -4.10 7.65 -0.81
CA ALA A 358 -4.85 7.70 0.45
C ALA A 358 -5.19 9.13 0.87
N GLU A 359 -4.25 10.07 0.73
CA GLU A 359 -4.52 11.51 0.92
C GLU A 359 -5.59 12.00 -0.04
N MET A 360 -5.55 11.56 -1.30
CA MET A 360 -6.58 11.90 -2.29
C MET A 360 -7.93 11.33 -1.87
N ALA A 361 -8.00 10.06 -1.44
CA ALA A 361 -9.25 9.41 -1.07
C ALA A 361 -9.98 10.06 0.12
N GLN A 362 -9.28 10.86 0.94
CA GLN A 362 -9.91 11.59 2.06
C GLN A 362 -10.99 12.56 1.55
N GLY A 363 -12.23 12.35 2.02
CA GLY A 363 -13.36 13.24 1.71
C GLY A 363 -14.15 12.90 0.43
N PHE A 364 -13.84 11.80 -0.27
CA PHE A 364 -14.63 11.33 -1.42
C PHE A 364 -16.03 10.81 -1.04
N HIS A 365 -16.22 10.36 0.20
CA HIS A 365 -17.52 10.08 0.83
C HIS A 365 -17.62 10.88 2.14
N VAL A 366 -18.72 11.58 2.41
CA VAL A 366 -19.00 12.24 3.72
C VAL A 366 -20.46 11.96 4.10
N GLU A 367 -20.85 11.63 5.33
CA GLU A 367 -20.16 11.47 6.62
C GLU A 367 -20.48 10.07 7.22
N PRO A 368 -19.57 9.53 8.05
CA PRO A 368 -19.86 8.33 8.84
C PRO A 368 -21.04 8.55 9.80
N LEU A 369 -21.76 7.47 10.15
CA LEU A 369 -22.92 7.54 11.06
C LEU A 369 -22.56 8.24 12.37
N VAL A 370 -21.35 7.97 12.86
CA VAL A 370 -20.67 8.77 13.87
C VAL A 370 -19.31 9.17 13.31
N SER A 371 -19.03 10.46 13.21
CA SER A 371 -17.69 10.95 12.84
C SER A 371 -16.83 11.12 14.07
N ILE A 372 -15.55 10.80 13.97
CA ILE A 372 -14.55 11.09 14.98
C ILE A 372 -13.40 11.91 14.39
N ASN A 373 -12.78 12.72 15.23
CA ASN A 373 -11.57 13.46 14.92
C ASN A 373 -10.59 13.33 16.07
N LEU A 374 -9.47 12.67 15.79
CA LEU A 374 -8.37 12.41 16.69
C LEU A 374 -7.25 13.41 16.41
N THR A 375 -7.04 14.32 17.36
CA THR A 375 -6.02 15.37 17.26
C THR A 375 -4.96 15.17 18.34
N ALA A 376 -3.71 15.04 17.92
CA ALA A 376 -2.58 15.11 18.85
C ALA A 376 -2.36 16.54 19.35
N ALA A 377 -1.98 16.70 20.62
CA ALA A 377 -1.52 17.98 21.14
C ALA A 377 -0.09 18.26 20.62
N ASN A 378 0.11 19.44 20.02
CA ASN A 378 1.40 19.92 19.50
C ASN A 378 2.06 19.02 18.43
N PRO A 379 1.40 18.78 17.27
CA PRO A 379 2.01 18.01 16.19
C PRO A 379 3.19 18.77 15.52
N PRO A 380 4.23 18.06 15.03
CA PRO A 380 4.39 16.61 15.05
C PRO A 380 4.73 16.07 16.46
N VAL A 381 4.20 14.90 16.80
CA VAL A 381 4.48 14.25 18.09
C VAL A 381 5.84 13.56 18.02
N ILE A 382 6.82 14.13 18.72
CA ILE A 382 8.18 13.60 18.81
C ILE A 382 8.44 13.10 20.22
N ILE A 383 8.71 11.80 20.38
CA ILE A 383 9.07 11.19 21.65
C ILE A 383 10.59 11.02 21.74
N PRO A 384 11.23 11.48 22.83
CA PRO A 384 12.65 11.26 23.08
C PRO A 384 13.04 9.77 23.15
N PRO A 385 14.34 9.44 23.00
CA PRO A 385 14.80 8.05 23.08
C PRO A 385 14.51 7.37 24.42
N ASP A 386 14.55 8.12 25.53
CA ASP A 386 14.24 7.69 26.89
C ASP A 386 12.73 7.53 27.16
N GLY A 387 11.90 7.69 26.13
CA GLY A 387 10.45 7.60 26.21
C GLY A 387 9.80 8.93 26.57
N GLY A 388 8.48 8.91 26.75
CA GLY A 388 7.71 10.11 27.04
C GLY A 388 6.22 9.86 26.94
N SER A 389 5.45 10.94 26.95
CA SER A 389 4.02 10.88 26.73
C SER A 389 3.59 11.94 25.75
N PHE A 390 2.46 11.69 25.09
CA PHE A 390 1.78 12.67 24.27
C PHE A 390 0.32 12.76 24.67
N ASP A 391 -0.21 13.98 24.63
CA ASP A 391 -1.62 14.24 24.87
C ASP A 391 -2.36 14.22 23.54
N PHE A 392 -3.62 13.82 23.57
CA PHE A 392 -4.51 13.86 22.42
C PHE A 392 -5.94 14.17 22.85
N SER A 393 -6.67 14.78 21.93
CA SER A 393 -8.11 15.00 22.06
C SER A 393 -8.82 14.22 20.98
N LEU A 394 -9.86 13.49 21.36
CA LEU A 394 -10.79 12.85 20.46
C LEU A 394 -12.15 13.53 20.57
N ASN A 395 -12.63 14.05 19.44
CA ASN A 395 -13.97 14.57 19.29
C ASN A 395 -14.78 13.55 18.50
N GLY A 396 -16.06 13.37 18.80
CA GLY A 396 -16.95 12.66 17.88
C GLY A 396 -18.37 13.17 17.92
N GLN A 397 -19.15 12.86 16.90
CA GLN A 397 -20.52 13.34 16.72
C GLN A 397 -21.41 12.29 16.07
N ASN A 398 -22.62 12.11 16.61
CA ASN A 398 -23.67 11.39 15.90
C ASN A 398 -24.27 12.27 14.81
N ASN A 399 -24.07 11.90 13.55
CA ASN A 399 -24.50 12.67 12.38
C ASN A 399 -25.91 12.30 11.91
N GLN A 400 -26.58 11.40 12.63
CA GLN A 400 -27.89 10.87 12.26
C GLN A 400 -29.04 11.57 12.98
N SER A 401 -30.23 11.45 12.41
CA SER A 401 -31.48 11.93 13.02
C SER A 401 -32.07 10.96 14.05
N TYR A 402 -31.37 9.87 14.36
CA TYR A 402 -31.80 8.84 15.30
C TYR A 402 -30.67 8.46 16.27
N GLU A 403 -31.06 7.84 17.38
CA GLU A 403 -30.15 7.40 18.43
C GLU A 403 -29.26 6.25 17.93
N LEU A 404 -27.98 6.30 18.29
CA LEU A 404 -27.01 5.25 18.00
C LEU A 404 -26.41 4.71 19.29
N ARG A 405 -26.11 3.40 19.33
CA ARG A 405 -25.29 2.78 20.38
C ARG A 405 -23.95 2.41 19.80
N ILE A 406 -22.87 2.86 20.43
CA ILE A 406 -21.52 2.70 19.92
C ILE A 406 -20.58 2.05 20.92
N ASP A 407 -19.54 1.43 20.38
CA ASP A 407 -18.31 1.12 21.10
C ASP A 407 -17.18 1.98 20.55
N PHE A 408 -16.29 2.39 21.44
CA PHE A 408 -15.10 3.17 21.14
C PHE A 408 -13.86 2.48 21.67
N TRP A 409 -12.80 2.40 20.86
CA TRP A 409 -11.49 2.02 21.34
C TRP A 409 -10.36 2.75 20.61
N SER A 410 -9.16 2.67 21.19
CA SER A 410 -7.93 3.09 20.50
C SER A 410 -6.85 2.00 20.58
N ASP A 411 -5.84 2.11 19.74
CA ASP A 411 -4.66 1.27 19.80
C ASP A 411 -3.41 2.06 19.39
N ILE A 412 -2.24 1.47 19.66
CA ILE A 412 -0.98 1.91 19.08
C ILE A 412 -0.29 0.74 18.38
N THR A 413 0.19 0.98 17.16
CA THR A 413 1.03 0.02 16.42
C THR A 413 2.48 0.48 16.44
N ASP A 414 3.38 -0.42 16.81
CA ASP A 414 4.82 -0.15 16.77
C ASP A 414 5.42 -0.31 15.36
N PRO A 415 6.67 0.13 15.11
CA PRO A 415 7.36 -0.05 13.84
C PRO A 415 7.46 -1.49 13.32
N ASN A 416 7.30 -2.48 14.20
CA ASN A 416 7.34 -3.91 13.86
C ASN A 416 5.95 -4.50 13.60
N GLY A 417 4.89 -3.69 13.65
CA GLY A 417 3.50 -4.10 13.43
C GLY A 417 2.82 -4.71 14.64
N ILE A 418 3.41 -4.65 15.84
CA ILE A 418 2.77 -5.13 17.07
C ILE A 418 1.76 -4.09 17.55
N VAL A 419 0.52 -4.54 17.74
CA VAL A 419 -0.59 -3.68 18.18
C VAL A 419 -0.80 -3.82 19.70
N THR A 420 -0.94 -2.70 20.39
CA THR A 420 -1.32 -2.63 21.80
C THR A 420 -2.59 -1.82 21.97
N ASP A 421 -3.66 -2.47 22.45
CA ASP A 421 -4.96 -1.83 22.69
C ASP A 421 -4.89 -0.83 23.85
N HIS A 422 -5.64 0.26 23.72
CA HIS A 422 -5.71 1.33 24.71
C HIS A 422 -7.08 1.99 24.73
N ILE A 423 -7.67 2.19 25.92
CA ILE A 423 -8.99 2.80 26.15
C ILE A 423 -10.12 2.08 25.40
N LEU A 424 -11.10 1.58 26.15
CA LEU A 424 -12.32 1.01 25.59
C LEU A 424 -13.50 1.59 26.36
N PHE A 425 -14.46 2.16 25.65
CA PHE A 425 -15.79 2.44 26.17
C PHE A 425 -16.79 1.65 25.35
N THR A 426 -17.64 0.89 26.02
CA THR A 426 -18.66 0.09 25.33
C THR A 426 -20.04 0.58 25.70
N ASP A 427 -20.98 0.39 24.78
CA ASP A 427 -22.40 0.68 24.99
C ASP A 427 -22.67 2.15 25.34
N ILE A 428 -22.06 3.07 24.59
CA ILE A 428 -22.38 4.49 24.70
C ILE A 428 -23.59 4.78 23.80
N THR A 429 -24.63 5.37 24.38
CA THR A 429 -25.76 5.90 23.62
C THR A 429 -25.48 7.35 23.22
N LEU A 430 -25.53 7.65 21.91
CA LEU A 430 -25.46 9.00 21.37
C LEU A 430 -26.80 9.41 20.76
N GLN A 431 -27.37 10.50 21.27
CA GLN A 431 -28.56 11.13 20.72
C GLN A 431 -28.26 11.78 19.36
N PRO A 432 -29.30 12.03 18.53
CA PRO A 432 -29.15 12.74 17.26
C PRO A 432 -28.38 14.06 17.41
N GLY A 433 -27.29 14.23 16.67
CA GLY A 433 -26.43 15.43 16.72
C GLY A 433 -25.56 15.56 17.97
N GLU A 434 -25.63 14.61 18.91
CA GLU A 434 -24.83 14.65 20.15
C GLU A 434 -23.34 14.46 19.86
N THR A 435 -22.53 15.26 20.52
CA THR A 435 -21.07 15.20 20.44
C THR A 435 -20.48 14.61 21.71
N PHE A 436 -19.44 13.79 21.60
CA PHE A 436 -18.60 13.38 22.71
C PHE A 436 -17.18 13.92 22.57
N TYR A 437 -16.50 14.00 23.71
CA TYR A 437 -15.15 14.55 23.79
C TYR A 437 -14.32 13.79 24.83
N ILE A 438 -13.11 13.39 24.45
CA ILE A 438 -12.17 12.69 25.31
C ILE A 438 -10.81 13.39 25.19
N ASP A 439 -10.33 13.95 26.30
CA ASP A 439 -8.92 14.31 26.46
C ASP A 439 -8.21 13.18 27.19
N SER A 440 -7.10 12.73 26.63
CA SER A 440 -6.27 11.70 27.27
C SER A 440 -4.80 11.85 26.91
N SER A 441 -3.97 11.03 27.53
CA SER A 441 -2.53 10.99 27.34
C SER A 441 -2.08 9.54 27.18
N TYR A 442 -1.20 9.26 26.23
CA TYR A 442 -0.56 7.97 26.08
C TYR A 442 0.92 8.06 26.42
N ALA A 443 1.43 7.09 27.17
CA ALA A 443 2.85 7.01 27.55
C ALA A 443 3.56 5.94 26.73
N LEU A 444 4.56 6.35 25.97
CA LEU A 444 5.45 5.47 25.23
C LEU A 444 6.73 5.24 26.03
N SER A 445 7.02 3.98 26.37
CA SER A 445 8.13 3.65 27.25
C SER A 445 9.50 3.83 26.58
N ALA A 446 10.57 3.97 27.38
CA ALA A 446 11.96 3.98 26.90
C ALA A 446 12.30 2.71 26.08
N ALA A 447 11.69 1.58 26.43
CA ALA A 447 11.90 0.29 25.78
C ALA A 447 11.07 0.11 24.50
N ALA A 448 10.18 1.05 24.16
CA ALA A 448 9.48 1.02 22.89
C ALA A 448 10.47 1.20 21.74
N GLU A 449 10.17 0.54 20.63
CA GLU A 449 10.99 0.53 19.43
C GLU A 449 11.24 1.94 18.90
N GLU A 450 12.39 2.16 18.25
CA GLU A 450 12.68 3.45 17.63
C GLU A 450 11.94 3.55 16.29
N GLY A 451 11.42 4.72 15.93
CA GLY A 451 10.68 4.90 14.67
C GLY A 451 9.25 5.39 14.82
N ALA A 452 8.51 5.29 13.73
CA ALA A 452 7.12 5.74 13.63
C ALA A 452 6.16 4.73 14.27
N HIS A 453 5.40 5.18 15.25
CA HIS A 453 4.25 4.45 15.80
C HIS A 453 2.96 5.09 15.27
N MET A 454 1.94 4.28 15.06
CA MET A 454 0.64 4.75 14.59
C MET A 454 -0.37 4.66 15.73
N TYR A 455 -0.87 5.81 16.19
CA TYR A 455 -1.91 5.87 17.21
C TYR A 455 -3.28 6.03 16.54
N ARG A 456 -4.18 5.07 16.75
CA ARG A 456 -5.45 4.95 16.03
C ARG A 456 -6.62 4.95 17.00
N ALA A 457 -7.72 5.59 16.61
CA ALA A 457 -8.98 5.60 17.33
C ALA A 457 -10.10 5.08 16.42
N TYR A 458 -11.07 4.37 16.98
CA TYR A 458 -12.13 3.70 16.23
C TYR A 458 -13.48 3.89 16.94
N VAL A 459 -14.54 3.99 16.14
CA VAL A 459 -15.92 3.94 16.62
C VAL A 459 -16.73 2.98 15.77
N GLN A 460 -17.56 2.15 16.40
CA GLN A 460 -18.40 1.16 15.72
C GLN A 460 -19.78 1.04 16.37
N GLU A 461 -20.71 0.36 15.71
CA GLU A 461 -22.01 -0.03 16.29
C GLU A 461 -21.85 -1.08 17.39
N HIS A 462 -22.56 -0.91 18.49
CA HIS A 462 -22.39 -1.74 19.69
C HIS A 462 -22.83 -3.22 19.54
N VAL A 463 -23.84 -3.52 18.75
CA VAL A 463 -24.44 -4.88 18.65
C VAL A 463 -23.86 -5.68 17.48
N TRP A 464 -23.80 -5.07 16.30
CA TRP A 464 -23.38 -5.61 15.02
C TRP A 464 -21.90 -5.35 14.73
N GLN A 465 -21.24 -4.53 15.54
CA GLN A 465 -19.79 -4.27 15.47
C GLN A 465 -19.37 -3.71 14.10
N GLU A 466 -20.26 -2.97 13.45
CA GLU A 466 -19.99 -2.28 12.19
C GLU A 466 -19.19 -1.00 12.47
N LEU A 467 -17.97 -0.91 11.94
CA LEU A 467 -17.14 0.28 12.09
C LEU A 467 -17.78 1.49 11.40
N TYR A 468 -18.01 2.55 12.16
CA TYR A 468 -18.55 3.81 11.67
C TYR A 468 -17.44 4.72 11.16
N ASP A 469 -16.38 4.90 11.95
CA ASP A 469 -15.27 5.80 11.61
C ASP A 469 -14.00 5.42 12.37
N HIS A 470 -12.86 5.87 11.86
CA HIS A 470 -11.57 5.78 12.53
C HIS A 470 -10.68 6.96 12.15
N ASP A 471 -9.78 7.33 13.03
CA ASP A 471 -8.81 8.42 12.77
C ASP A 471 -7.44 8.05 13.37
N VAL A 472 -6.38 8.62 12.83
CA VAL A 472 -5.00 8.21 13.09
C VAL A 472 -4.03 9.38 13.05
N PHE A 473 -3.02 9.34 13.92
CA PHE A 473 -1.82 10.17 13.76
C PHE A 473 -0.54 9.40 14.07
N ALA A 474 0.56 9.88 13.50
CA ALA A 474 1.88 9.30 13.72
C ALA A 474 2.57 9.89 14.96
N VAL A 475 3.27 9.03 15.68
CA VAL A 475 4.13 9.35 16.83
C VAL A 475 5.55 8.91 16.50
N GLN A 476 6.47 9.85 16.37
CA GLN A 476 7.85 9.53 16.03
C GLN A 476 8.70 9.41 17.29
N LYS A 477 9.13 8.20 17.65
CA LYS A 477 10.18 8.01 18.65
C LYS A 477 11.53 8.24 17.99
N GLN A 478 12.31 9.16 18.56
CA GLN A 478 13.66 9.45 18.08
C GLN A 478 14.57 8.24 18.35
N PRO A 479 15.52 7.97 17.44
CA PRO A 479 16.54 6.98 17.69
C PRO A 479 17.41 7.44 18.86
N GLY A 480 17.79 6.52 19.73
CA GLY A 480 18.75 6.83 20.76
C GLY A 480 20.14 7.05 20.20
N SER A 481 20.97 7.73 20.97
CA SER A 481 22.40 7.82 20.73
C SER A 481 23.16 7.45 22.00
N LEU A 482 24.37 6.93 21.83
CA LEU A 482 25.33 6.96 22.91
C LEU A 482 25.86 8.40 23.04
N SER A 483 25.88 8.93 24.26
CA SER A 483 26.35 10.30 24.54
C SER A 483 27.65 10.29 25.35
N ILE A 484 28.55 11.22 25.06
CA ILE A 484 29.76 11.52 25.83
C ILE A 484 29.63 12.88 26.48
N ASP A 485 29.95 12.98 27.76
CA ASP A 485 30.24 14.23 28.45
C ASP A 485 31.69 14.19 28.94
N PHE A 486 32.51 15.15 28.50
CA PHE A 486 33.93 15.20 28.76
C PHE A 486 34.36 16.61 29.17
N ALA A 487 34.61 16.80 30.45
CA ALA A 487 34.81 18.13 31.04
C ALA A 487 36.02 18.18 31.98
N PRO A 488 36.77 19.30 32.01
CA PRO A 488 37.81 19.51 33.00
C PRO A 488 37.19 19.96 34.32
N TYR A 489 37.85 19.63 35.44
CA TYR A 489 37.51 20.22 36.72
C TYR A 489 38.11 21.61 36.88
N ASN A 490 37.28 22.59 37.26
CA ASN A 490 37.66 23.98 37.54
C ASN A 490 38.17 24.79 36.32
N PRO A 491 37.43 24.89 35.20
CA PRO A 491 37.83 25.73 34.06
C PRO A 491 37.80 27.24 34.38
N PRO A 492 38.62 28.08 33.71
CA PRO A 492 39.61 27.72 32.69
C PRO A 492 40.87 27.09 33.27
N ILE A 493 41.45 26.14 32.55
CA ILE A 493 42.68 25.43 32.96
C ILE A 493 43.89 26.17 32.39
N LEU A 494 44.66 26.80 33.29
CA LEU A 494 45.92 27.48 32.97
C LEU A 494 47.08 26.75 33.65
N ILE A 495 47.99 26.22 32.84
CA ILE A 495 49.17 25.48 33.32
C ILE A 495 50.40 26.40 33.28
N PRO A 496 51.10 26.61 34.41
CA PRO A 496 52.29 27.47 34.45
C PRO A 496 53.44 27.00 33.55
N PRO A 497 54.42 27.88 33.24
CA PRO A 497 55.59 27.51 32.43
C PRO A 497 56.40 26.35 33.03
N GLU A 498 56.47 26.25 34.36
CA GLU A 498 57.11 25.17 35.11
C GLU A 498 56.40 23.81 35.03
N GLY A 499 55.20 23.76 34.43
CA GLY A 499 54.37 22.56 34.35
C GLY A 499 53.36 22.46 35.49
N GLY A 500 52.43 21.52 35.36
CA GLY A 500 51.32 21.34 36.30
C GLY A 500 50.46 20.15 35.92
N SER A 501 49.34 19.97 36.59
CA SER A 501 48.36 18.93 36.29
C SER A 501 46.95 19.50 36.26
N PHE A 502 46.05 18.82 35.57
CA PHE A 502 44.62 19.10 35.59
C PHE A 502 43.85 17.79 35.76
N ASP A 503 42.67 17.90 36.36
CA ASP A 503 41.74 16.81 36.54
C ASP A 503 40.60 16.95 35.54
N PHE A 504 39.99 15.85 35.12
CA PHE A 504 38.86 15.80 34.20
C PHE A 504 37.92 14.64 34.53
N ASN A 505 36.68 14.75 34.06
CA ASN A 505 35.67 13.70 34.10
C ASN A 505 35.29 13.28 32.67
N LEU A 506 35.09 11.99 32.46
CA LEU A 506 34.50 11.39 31.26
C LEU A 506 33.27 10.57 31.67
N THR A 507 32.12 10.93 31.15
CA THR A 507 30.87 10.18 31.29
C THR A 507 30.40 9.69 29.93
N ILE A 508 30.01 8.41 29.84
CA ILE A 508 29.49 7.79 28.62
C ILE A 508 28.16 7.13 28.98
N ALA A 509 27.07 7.48 28.31
CA ALA A 509 25.75 6.92 28.55
C ALA A 509 25.18 6.26 27.28
N ASN A 510 24.68 5.03 27.40
CA ASN A 510 23.96 4.37 26.32
C ASN A 510 22.47 4.71 26.40
N ASN A 511 22.01 5.63 25.54
CA ASN A 511 20.60 6.03 25.46
C ASN A 511 19.86 5.35 24.28
N GLN A 512 20.45 4.33 23.64
CA GLN A 512 19.84 3.54 22.56
C GLN A 512 18.97 2.41 23.07
N THR A 513 17.99 1.99 22.26
CA THR A 513 17.26 0.74 22.50
C THR A 513 18.20 -0.45 22.27
N GLY A 514 18.57 -1.14 23.36
CA GLY A 514 19.40 -2.35 23.31
C GLY A 514 20.81 -2.18 23.89
N GLY A 515 21.56 -3.29 23.93
CA GLY A 515 22.93 -3.31 24.44
C GLY A 515 23.94 -3.04 23.33
N LEU A 516 24.91 -2.15 23.59
CA LEU A 516 25.99 -1.79 22.67
C LEU A 516 27.31 -2.46 23.06
N ARG A 517 28.14 -2.75 22.06
CA ARG A 517 29.56 -3.07 22.26
C ARG A 517 30.39 -1.96 21.65
N ILE A 518 31.18 -1.28 22.47
CA ILE A 518 31.87 -0.06 22.07
C ILE A 518 33.37 -0.12 22.32
N ASN A 519 34.10 0.75 21.62
CA ASN A 519 35.45 1.18 21.98
C ASN A 519 35.39 2.67 22.33
N TYR A 520 36.04 3.09 23.42
CA TYR A 520 36.11 4.51 23.79
C TYR A 520 37.51 4.91 24.23
N TRP A 521 37.88 6.16 23.96
CA TRP A 521 39.16 6.72 24.37
C TRP A 521 39.06 8.24 24.52
N ALA A 522 39.95 8.80 25.33
CA ALA A 522 40.20 10.23 25.43
C ALA A 522 41.68 10.49 25.18
N GLU A 523 41.98 11.57 24.47
CA GLU A 523 43.31 11.97 24.05
C GLU A 523 43.54 13.47 24.28
N ILE A 524 44.81 13.85 24.35
CA ILE A 524 45.27 15.23 24.41
C ILE A 524 46.20 15.49 23.23
N VAL A 525 45.97 16.60 22.53
CA VAL A 525 46.77 17.06 21.39
C VAL A 525 47.53 18.30 21.81
N ASP A 526 48.85 18.27 21.65
CA ASP A 526 49.71 19.40 21.97
C ASP A 526 49.72 20.47 20.84
N PRO A 527 50.29 21.67 21.08
CA PRO A 527 50.38 22.72 20.08
C PRO A 527 51.13 22.33 18.78
N ALA A 528 51.92 21.26 18.79
CA ALA A 528 52.62 20.73 17.62
C ALA A 528 51.83 19.62 16.91
N GLY A 529 50.65 19.26 17.40
CA GLY A 529 49.79 18.20 16.86
C GLY A 529 50.18 16.80 17.31
N LEU A 530 51.04 16.65 18.33
CA LEU A 530 51.35 15.35 18.92
C LEU A 530 50.21 14.91 19.83
N VAL A 531 49.74 13.67 19.64
CA VAL A 531 48.62 13.09 20.41
C VAL A 531 49.18 12.18 21.51
N ASP A 532 48.65 12.33 22.72
CA ASP A 532 48.85 11.40 23.84
C ASP A 532 47.51 10.91 24.39
N THR A 533 47.48 9.70 24.97
CA THR A 533 46.25 9.07 25.45
C THR A 533 46.00 9.41 26.92
N LEU A 534 44.81 9.93 27.23
CA LEU A 534 44.34 10.21 28.58
C LEU A 534 43.71 8.96 29.20
N ILE A 535 42.76 8.34 28.50
CA ILE A 535 42.01 7.14 28.91
C ILE A 535 41.73 6.31 27.65
N SER A 536 41.69 4.99 27.74
CA SER A 536 41.21 4.14 26.65
C SER A 536 40.68 2.80 27.15
N ALA A 537 39.59 2.31 26.57
CA ALA A 537 39.12 0.94 26.73
C ALA A 537 38.55 0.41 25.42
N ALA A 538 38.64 -0.91 25.25
CA ALA A 538 38.15 -1.61 24.06
C ALA A 538 37.15 -2.69 24.47
N ASP A 539 36.24 -3.02 23.53
CA ASP A 539 35.26 -4.09 23.67
C ASP A 539 34.45 -4.04 24.98
N THR A 540 33.88 -2.86 25.25
CA THR A 540 33.06 -2.61 26.42
C THR A 540 31.59 -2.81 26.07
N THR A 541 30.90 -3.69 26.80
CA THR A 541 29.45 -3.89 26.65
C THR A 541 28.68 -2.94 27.56
N LEU A 542 27.84 -2.08 26.99
CA LEU A 542 26.92 -1.18 27.69
C LEU A 542 25.48 -1.64 27.48
N GLN A 543 24.76 -1.96 28.54
CA GLN A 543 23.32 -2.23 28.43
C GLN A 543 22.55 -0.91 28.25
N ILE A 544 21.31 -0.99 27.77
CA ILE A 544 20.40 0.17 27.70
C ILE A 544 20.36 0.91 29.05
N GLY A 545 20.49 2.25 29.02
CA GLY A 545 20.47 3.11 30.19
C GLY A 545 21.71 3.01 31.10
N SER A 546 22.74 2.25 30.71
CA SER A 546 23.99 2.15 31.49
C SER A 546 24.85 3.40 31.33
N ILE A 547 25.52 3.81 32.41
CA ILE A 547 26.43 4.95 32.45
C ILE A 547 27.81 4.47 32.93
N ILE A 548 28.86 4.84 32.19
CA ILE A 548 30.26 4.77 32.61
C ILE A 548 30.67 6.17 33.04
N GLN A 549 31.29 6.29 34.21
CA GLN A 549 31.82 7.56 34.70
C GLN A 549 33.25 7.35 35.22
N LEU A 550 34.20 8.12 34.69
CA LEU A 550 35.63 8.00 34.97
C LEU A 550 36.21 9.38 35.30
N ASP A 551 37.00 9.43 36.36
CA ASP A 551 37.80 10.61 36.71
C ASP A 551 39.26 10.36 36.35
N GLY A 552 39.91 11.35 35.76
CA GLY A 552 41.31 11.28 35.36
C GLY A 552 42.10 12.52 35.77
N GLN A 553 43.40 12.35 35.95
CA GLN A 553 44.35 13.43 36.16
C GLN A 553 45.48 13.28 35.14
N TYR A 554 45.84 14.38 34.47
CA TYR A 554 46.94 14.40 33.52
C TYR A 554 47.93 15.51 33.88
N SER A 555 49.23 15.20 33.78
CA SER A 555 50.32 16.11 34.13
C SER A 555 51.07 16.56 32.89
N LEU A 556 51.29 17.86 32.75
CA LEU A 556 52.13 18.49 31.73
C LEU A 556 53.47 18.92 32.36
N PRO A 557 54.58 18.20 32.10
CA PRO A 557 55.90 18.53 32.64
C PRO A 557 56.43 19.89 32.17
N THR A 558 57.42 20.43 32.89
CA THR A 558 58.12 21.70 32.55
C THR A 558 58.61 21.79 31.09
N GLY A 559 58.99 20.66 30.48
CA GLY A 559 59.54 20.61 29.14
C GLY A 559 58.52 20.58 28.00
N THR A 560 57.21 20.57 28.29
CA THR A 560 56.18 20.55 27.24
C THR A 560 55.93 21.95 26.67
N LEU A 561 55.50 21.97 25.41
CA LEU A 561 55.28 23.19 24.63
C LEU A 561 54.29 24.14 25.32
N ALA A 562 54.58 25.43 25.26
CA ALA A 562 53.60 26.44 25.62
C ALA A 562 52.58 26.62 24.49
N GLY A 563 51.34 26.95 24.84
CA GLY A 563 50.25 27.13 23.90
C GLY A 563 48.98 26.37 24.31
N GLU A 564 48.02 26.34 23.38
CA GLU A 564 46.74 25.67 23.56
C GLU A 564 46.86 24.16 23.33
N TYR A 565 46.29 23.38 24.25
CA TYR A 565 46.14 21.94 24.15
C TYR A 565 44.65 21.62 23.96
N THR A 566 44.35 20.66 23.09
CA THR A 566 42.97 20.17 22.87
C THR A 566 42.83 18.78 23.47
N CYS A 567 41.88 18.59 24.38
CA CYS A 567 41.51 17.29 24.91
C CYS A 567 40.23 16.82 24.21
N SER A 568 40.21 15.62 23.65
CA SER A 568 39.05 15.04 22.94
C SER A 568 38.72 13.65 23.45
N ALA A 569 37.44 13.33 23.63
CA ALA A 569 36.97 11.99 23.97
C ALA A 569 36.04 11.44 22.88
N PHE A 570 36.12 10.14 22.59
CA PHE A 570 35.46 9.46 21.49
C PHE A 570 34.86 8.14 21.96
N ALA A 571 33.73 7.76 21.37
CA ALA A 571 33.13 6.44 21.51
C ALA A 571 32.62 5.97 20.15
N ARG A 572 32.89 4.72 19.80
CA ARG A 572 32.52 4.14 18.51
C ARG A 572 32.08 2.69 18.65
N ASP A 573 31.41 2.18 17.63
CA ASP A 573 31.04 0.78 17.54
C ASP A 573 32.26 -0.17 17.52
N GLN A 574 32.12 -1.32 18.15
CA GLN A 574 33.20 -2.31 18.25
C GLN A 574 33.47 -3.06 16.93
N ILE A 575 32.47 -3.18 16.05
CA ILE A 575 32.52 -3.95 14.80
C ILE A 575 32.59 -3.01 13.60
N THR A 576 31.63 -2.08 13.47
CA THR A 576 31.54 -1.18 12.31
C THR A 576 32.57 -0.06 12.37
N LEU A 577 33.11 0.22 13.57
CA LEU A 577 34.02 1.33 13.87
C LEU A 577 33.41 2.71 13.64
N GLU A 578 32.10 2.80 13.44
CA GLU A 578 31.36 4.05 13.30
C GLU A 578 31.37 4.83 14.61
N LEU A 579 31.69 6.12 14.52
CA LEU A 579 31.74 7.00 15.69
C LEU A 579 30.31 7.29 16.16
N TYR A 580 30.02 7.00 17.43
CA TYR A 580 28.74 7.33 18.04
C TYR A 580 28.71 8.79 18.51
N ASP A 581 29.76 9.24 19.22
CA ASP A 581 29.84 10.60 19.75
C ASP A 581 31.29 11.04 20.05
N GLN A 582 31.50 12.35 20.16
CA GLN A 582 32.76 12.99 20.54
C GLN A 582 32.52 14.33 21.27
N GLU A 583 33.28 14.57 22.33
CA GLU A 583 33.28 15.83 23.10
C GLU A 583 34.71 16.34 23.28
N SER A 584 34.92 17.65 23.47
CA SER A 584 36.26 18.23 23.62
C SER A 584 36.30 19.47 24.50
N PHE A 585 37.42 19.65 25.20
CA PHE A 585 37.73 20.89 25.92
C PHE A 585 39.17 21.34 25.69
N TYR A 586 39.47 22.57 26.07
CA TYR A 586 40.76 23.22 25.84
C TYR A 586 41.41 23.64 27.15
N LEU A 587 42.74 23.64 27.16
CA LEU A 587 43.55 24.21 28.23
C LEU A 587 44.74 24.97 27.64
N GLU A 588 45.27 25.93 28.38
CA GLU A 588 46.41 26.74 27.94
C GLU A 588 47.60 26.52 28.86
N LYS A 589 48.78 26.24 28.28
CA LYS A 589 50.06 26.24 29.00
C LYS A 589 50.80 27.55 28.73
N GLU A 590 51.07 28.30 29.79
CA GLU A 590 51.76 29.57 29.69
C GLU A 590 53.20 29.40 29.17
N GLY A 591 53.59 30.33 28.29
CA GLY A 591 54.95 30.47 27.83
C GLY A 591 55.81 31.21 28.84
N ASN A 592 57.08 30.84 28.91
CA ASN A 592 58.03 31.63 29.68
C ASN A 592 58.34 32.91 28.88
N SER A 593 57.70 34.03 29.19
CA SER A 593 58.03 35.31 28.55
C SER A 593 57.89 36.51 29.48
N SER A 594 58.99 37.26 29.53
CA SER A 594 59.11 38.55 30.21
C SER A 594 58.20 39.58 29.56
N VAL A 595 57.47 40.28 30.42
CA VAL A 595 56.39 41.23 30.14
C VAL A 595 56.84 42.41 29.27
N VAL A 596 56.06 42.72 28.22
CA VAL A 596 55.93 44.08 27.68
C VAL A 596 54.44 44.36 27.48
N THR A 597 53.94 45.37 28.19
CA THR A 597 52.59 45.92 28.13
C THR A 597 52.47 46.97 27.03
N THR A 598 51.33 47.01 26.32
CA THR A 598 50.66 48.27 25.95
C THR A 598 49.16 48.05 25.74
N SER A 599 48.38 48.87 26.43
CA SER A 599 46.95 49.14 26.24
C SER A 599 46.66 49.87 24.92
N ASP A 600 45.51 49.61 24.29
CA ASP A 600 44.31 50.47 24.32
C ASP A 600 43.42 50.27 23.06
N GLY A 601 42.11 50.52 23.20
CA GLY A 601 41.23 50.93 22.09
C GLY A 601 40.30 49.89 21.47
N ALA A 602 39.08 49.80 21.99
CA ALA A 602 37.95 49.17 21.32
C ALA A 602 37.53 49.96 20.05
N ALA A 603 37.49 49.27 18.91
CA ALA A 603 36.75 49.67 17.71
C ALA A 603 35.90 48.47 17.28
N ILE A 604 34.58 48.64 17.26
CA ILE A 604 33.64 47.68 16.67
C ILE A 604 33.70 47.92 15.16
N GLU A 605 34.36 47.04 14.41
CA GLU A 605 34.32 47.05 12.95
C GLU A 605 33.59 45.81 12.40
N MET A 606 32.93 46.02 11.26
CA MET A 606 31.88 45.20 10.66
C MET A 606 32.27 43.73 10.41
N PHE A 607 31.34 42.82 10.72
CA PHE A 607 31.28 41.45 10.21
C PHE A 607 30.70 41.45 8.79
N GLU A 608 31.34 40.80 7.82
CA GLU A 608 30.78 40.63 6.46
C GLU A 608 30.87 39.17 5.97
N LEU A 609 29.70 38.53 5.80
CA LEU A 609 29.51 37.26 5.10
C LEU A 609 29.42 37.50 3.59
N ASN A 610 30.45 37.07 2.87
CA ASN A 610 30.56 37.21 1.42
C ASN A 610 30.34 35.87 0.72
N VAL A 611 29.68 35.89 -0.44
CA VAL A 611 29.44 34.70 -1.29
C VAL A 611 29.95 34.99 -2.69
N TYR A 612 30.96 34.25 -3.15
CA TYR A 612 31.54 34.45 -4.48
C TYR A 612 31.97 33.11 -5.13
N PRO A 613 31.64 32.87 -6.41
CA PRO A 613 30.85 33.74 -7.30
C PRO A 613 29.38 33.84 -6.88
N ASN A 614 28.71 34.94 -7.24
CA ASN A 614 27.27 35.12 -7.09
C ASN A 614 26.77 36.06 -8.23
N PRO A 615 25.91 35.60 -9.16
CA PRO A 615 25.37 34.24 -9.25
C PRO A 615 26.45 33.16 -9.47
N PHE A 616 26.17 31.91 -9.10
CA PHE A 616 27.07 30.76 -9.26
C PHE A 616 26.44 29.61 -10.03
N ASN A 617 27.27 28.73 -10.58
CA ASN A 617 26.86 27.48 -11.22
C ASN A 617 27.61 26.32 -10.53
N ALA A 618 26.86 25.34 -10.03
CA ALA A 618 27.30 24.17 -9.23
C ALA A 618 27.93 24.48 -7.86
N THR A 619 28.96 25.32 -7.75
CA THR A 619 29.67 25.59 -6.49
C THR A 619 29.94 27.07 -6.24
N THR A 620 29.93 27.48 -4.97
CA THR A 620 30.28 28.85 -4.53
C THR A 620 31.03 28.81 -3.20
N VAL A 621 31.78 29.86 -2.88
CA VAL A 621 32.53 29.97 -1.62
C VAL A 621 31.89 31.02 -0.73
N LEU A 622 31.58 30.63 0.50
CA LEU A 622 31.14 31.53 1.56
C LEU A 622 32.34 31.88 2.44
N SER A 623 32.65 33.17 2.56
CA SER A 623 33.77 33.66 3.36
C SER A 623 33.30 34.63 4.43
N TYR A 624 33.83 34.49 5.64
CA TYR A 624 33.53 35.35 6.79
C TYR A 624 34.76 35.50 7.69
N GLN A 625 34.80 36.57 8.49
CA GLN A 625 35.91 36.85 9.40
C GLN A 625 35.44 36.87 10.86
N LEU A 626 36.18 36.17 11.71
CA LEU A 626 35.99 36.16 13.16
C LEU A 626 37.11 36.96 13.83
N HIS A 627 36.73 37.93 14.67
CA HIS A 627 37.70 38.71 15.46
C HIS A 627 38.14 37.99 16.74
N VAL A 628 37.26 37.14 17.28
CA VAL A 628 37.48 36.29 18.45
C VAL A 628 36.89 34.91 18.17
N ALA A 629 37.47 33.87 18.78
CA ALA A 629 36.96 32.52 18.65
C ALA A 629 35.47 32.47 19.08
N SER A 630 34.60 32.00 18.20
CA SER A 630 33.14 32.06 18.38
C SER A 630 32.48 30.79 17.89
N MET A 631 31.41 30.35 18.57
CA MET A 631 30.54 29.30 18.03
C MET A 631 29.93 29.84 16.75
N VAL A 632 30.11 29.13 15.63
CA VAL A 632 29.60 29.52 14.33
C VAL A 632 28.56 28.51 13.86
N ASN A 633 27.36 28.99 13.57
CA ASN A 633 26.37 28.27 12.78
C ASN A 633 26.22 28.96 11.41
N LEU A 634 26.69 28.31 10.35
CA LEU A 634 26.52 28.76 8.97
C LEU A 634 25.64 27.75 8.23
N ALA A 635 24.43 28.15 7.89
CA ALA A 635 23.44 27.31 7.21
C ALA A 635 22.83 28.02 5.99
N ILE A 636 22.40 27.23 5.01
CA ILE A 636 21.74 27.67 3.78
C ILE A 636 20.26 27.36 3.85
N TYR A 637 19.44 28.31 3.44
CA TYR A 637 17.98 28.22 3.41
C TYR A 637 17.45 28.54 2.01
N ASP A 638 16.32 27.94 1.66
CA ASP A 638 15.55 28.36 0.49
C ASP A 638 14.68 29.61 0.77
N ILE A 639 13.97 30.09 -0.25
CA ILE A 639 13.09 31.28 -0.12
C ILE A 639 11.90 31.08 0.83
N TYR A 640 11.53 29.83 1.11
CA TYR A 640 10.44 29.48 2.03
C TYR A 640 10.94 29.33 3.47
N GLY A 641 12.25 29.48 3.71
CA GLY A 641 12.86 29.39 5.03
C GLY A 641 13.21 27.96 5.46
N ARG A 642 13.15 26.98 4.55
CA ARG A 642 13.59 25.60 4.83
C ARG A 642 15.11 25.53 4.80
N LYS A 643 15.73 24.90 5.82
CA LYS A 643 17.19 24.68 5.86
C LYS A 643 17.55 23.60 4.84
N VAL A 644 18.32 23.96 3.81
CA VAL A 644 18.72 23.04 2.72
C VAL A 644 20.14 22.50 2.90
N ALA A 645 20.97 23.17 3.69
CA ALA A 645 22.30 22.67 4.07
C ALA A 645 22.78 23.33 5.37
N GLU A 646 23.55 22.60 6.17
CA GLU A 646 24.32 23.15 7.29
C GLU A 646 25.79 22.98 6.96
N LEU A 647 26.50 24.10 6.78
CA LEU A 647 27.89 24.10 6.34
C LEU A 647 28.86 24.05 7.52
N ILE A 648 28.50 24.74 8.60
CA ILE A 648 29.30 24.82 9.83
C ILE A 648 28.35 24.90 11.01
N ASN A 649 28.62 24.11 12.04
CA ASN A 649 27.95 24.23 13.34
C ASN A 649 28.95 23.88 14.44
N SER A 650 29.99 24.70 14.57
CA SER A 650 31.13 24.41 15.46
C SER A 650 31.86 25.66 15.89
N GLN A 651 32.69 25.54 16.93
CA GLN A 651 33.62 26.59 17.33
C GLN A 651 34.68 26.82 16.24
N ARG A 652 34.99 28.08 15.96
CA ARG A 652 35.97 28.50 14.97
C ARG A 652 36.85 29.59 15.58
N GLY A 653 38.18 29.42 15.45
CA GLY A 653 39.17 30.39 15.94
C GLY A 653 39.05 31.76 15.28
N ALA A 654 39.67 32.79 15.88
CA ALA A 654 39.79 34.10 15.25
C ALA A 654 40.55 33.99 13.92
N GLY A 655 40.08 34.68 12.87
CA GLY A 655 40.66 34.63 11.54
C GLY A 655 39.63 34.67 10.41
N VAL A 656 40.12 34.61 9.17
CA VAL A 656 39.30 34.52 7.96
C VAL A 656 39.00 33.05 7.67
N HIS A 657 37.73 32.74 7.46
CA HIS A 657 37.23 31.40 7.18
C HIS A 657 36.56 31.35 5.82
N GLN A 658 36.67 30.20 5.15
CA GLN A 658 36.03 29.92 3.88
C GLN A 658 35.43 28.53 3.91
N VAL A 659 34.21 28.39 3.37
CA VAL A 659 33.56 27.10 3.17
C VAL A 659 32.98 27.04 1.76
N THR A 660 33.21 25.93 1.08
CA THR A 660 32.64 25.67 -0.24
C THR A 660 31.24 25.08 -0.07
N PHE A 661 30.30 25.62 -0.81
CA PHE A 661 28.95 25.08 -0.94
C PHE A 661 28.76 24.45 -2.31
N ASP A 662 28.30 23.19 -2.31
CA ASP A 662 27.93 22.42 -3.49
C ASP A 662 26.40 22.29 -3.59
N SER A 663 25.87 22.50 -4.79
CA SER A 663 24.44 22.58 -5.08
C SER A 663 23.92 21.46 -5.99
N ASP A 664 24.65 20.34 -6.11
CA ASP A 664 24.31 19.23 -6.99
C ASP A 664 22.85 18.75 -6.86
N MET A 665 22.29 18.71 -5.65
CA MET A 665 20.92 18.26 -5.35
C MET A 665 19.86 19.38 -5.29
N LEU A 666 20.21 20.62 -5.67
CA LEU A 666 19.34 21.79 -5.55
C LEU A 666 18.94 22.36 -6.92
N SER A 667 17.73 22.92 -7.00
CA SER A 667 17.17 23.57 -8.21
C SER A 667 17.66 25.02 -8.37
N SER A 668 17.71 25.55 -9.60
CA SER A 668 18.00 26.98 -9.84
C SER A 668 17.07 27.88 -9.02
N GLY A 669 17.62 28.90 -8.35
CA GLY A 669 16.82 29.72 -7.44
C GLY A 669 17.63 30.67 -6.56
N VAL A 670 16.90 31.42 -5.72
CA VAL A 670 17.49 32.31 -4.71
C VAL A 670 17.64 31.55 -3.40
N TYR A 671 18.82 31.63 -2.80
CA TYR A 671 19.15 31.03 -1.52
C TYR A 671 19.62 32.09 -0.52
N VAL A 672 19.49 31.78 0.76
CA VAL A 672 19.91 32.65 1.86
C VAL A 672 20.90 31.91 2.72
N ALA A 673 22.14 32.41 2.78
CA ALA A 673 23.12 31.97 3.76
C ALA A 673 22.88 32.74 5.06
N ARG A 674 22.86 32.04 6.19
CA ARG A 674 22.73 32.62 7.53
C ARG A 674 23.93 32.22 8.35
N LEU A 675 24.74 33.20 8.74
CA LEU A 675 25.83 33.06 9.69
C LEU A 675 25.35 33.56 11.05
N THR A 676 25.34 32.70 12.05
CA THR A 676 25.02 33.03 13.43
C THR A 676 26.25 32.77 14.29
N THR A 677 26.60 33.74 15.11
CA THR A 677 27.61 33.63 16.16
C THR A 677 27.02 34.02 17.50
N ASN A 678 27.76 33.81 18.58
CA ASN A 678 27.35 34.23 19.93
C ASN A 678 27.09 35.75 20.05
N GLN A 679 27.62 36.56 19.12
CA GLN A 679 27.55 38.03 19.18
C GLN A 679 26.69 38.65 18.08
N THR A 680 26.56 37.99 16.92
CA THR A 680 25.93 38.57 15.73
C THR A 680 25.25 37.51 14.87
N GLN A 681 24.24 37.94 14.10
CA GLN A 681 23.67 37.15 13.01
C GLN A 681 23.71 37.98 11.73
N GLN A 682 24.21 37.38 10.65
CA GLN A 682 24.23 37.97 9.32
C GLN A 682 23.55 37.04 8.33
N THR A 683 22.86 37.64 7.34
CA THR A 683 22.29 36.90 6.22
C THR A 683 22.76 37.50 4.90
N THR A 684 23.08 36.64 3.93
CA THR A 684 23.48 37.02 2.58
C THR A 684 22.66 36.23 1.57
N LYS A 685 22.04 36.92 0.62
CA LYS A 685 21.27 36.31 -0.47
C LYS A 685 22.18 36.02 -1.66
N PHE A 686 22.00 34.87 -2.29
CA PHE A 686 22.78 34.48 -3.48
C PHE A 686 21.95 33.63 -4.44
N VAL A 687 22.36 33.58 -5.71
CA VAL A 687 21.58 33.01 -6.81
C VAL A 687 22.31 31.84 -7.45
N LEU A 688 21.66 30.67 -7.48
CA LEU A 688 22.10 29.49 -8.22
C LEU A 688 21.54 29.51 -9.65
N LEU A 689 22.43 29.37 -10.64
CA LEU A 689 22.11 29.20 -12.05
C LEU A 689 22.58 27.80 -12.51
N LYS A 690 21.64 26.87 -12.70
CA LYS A 690 21.82 25.67 -13.52
C LYS A 690 21.31 25.90 -14.93
#